data_AF-A0A669E3F0-F1
#
_entry.id   AF-A0A669E3F0-F1
#
_cell.length_a   1.000
_cell.length_b   1.000
_cell.length_c   1.000
_cell.angle_alpha   90.00
_cell.angle_beta   90.00
_cell.angle_gamma   90.00
#
_symmetry.space_group_name_H-M   'P 1'
#
loop_
_entity.id
_entity.type
_entity.pdbx_description
1 polymer ?
#
loop_
_entity_poly.entity_id
_entity_poly.type
_entity_poly.pdbx_seq_one_letter_code
_entity_poly.pdbx_strand_id
1 'polypeptide(L)'
;MVAKTKKQTGKSPATQTDRDRSPLVSPPGKSNVRRPGREGKAFNSTHSNGLSGIRHKLGLTPSAAAKLGITLLLAALTGYLHWYHLTQLFENDRHFSHLSNLEKEMAFRTEMGLYYSYYKTIIEAPSFLDGLHMVMNDRLTEHPLVINTLKRFNLYPEVVLASWYRMYTGVMAYFGIPTKMCWSINRGEGLTPVDSCEGMGDPAYFYVTCVFLLNGMMMSIFFMYGSYLSECLYMCFLTRLNTSHLISVTPSLSSPFPPICVSSLPRTRNPSRTAMVALGISNLCFMLPWQFAQFVLLTQVASLFASYILGYLAAAKMQSILVTHMITLGVCFVLMFGNSMLLTSFYASSLVSIWVSWRLLYYLVFVLFFSIQVMQGLAWVCSTVLLKFLLSTVLGASDDAHISGLIKSKFTSYKDFHTLMYTCAAEFDFMELETPVRYLKTLLLPINVLVVALIAGRVSPLKTLAKTEDADEALVYHSLQLMAFAVLAILIMRLKLFLTPHMCIMASLICSRQLFGWIGEKFKQHTVVFAVLAIMAIQGMTNLQAQWAIIGEFSNLPQEELLDWIQENTRPNAVFAGAMPTMASVKLSTGRPIVNHPHYEDAGLRERTKLVYSMYSRMSGETVKRNLMKLGVDFFILEDSWCTRRTRPGCSMPEIWDIEDPQNVGKTPLCTHISRNSRPHFTTVFSNDIYKVLKVPKATKDLR
;
A
#
# COMPACT_ATOMS: atom_id res chain seq x y z
N MET A 1 37.51 -4.78 -8.38
CA MET A 1 37.67 -4.06 -7.10
C MET A 1 37.26 -2.61 -7.33
N VAL A 2 36.18 -2.13 -6.69
CA VAL A 2 35.66 -0.77 -6.92
C VAL A 2 36.12 0.15 -5.80
N ALA A 3 36.69 1.30 -6.16
CA ALA A 3 37.16 2.31 -5.20
C ALA A 3 36.16 3.47 -5.11
N LYS A 4 35.64 3.76 -3.91
CA LYS A 4 34.91 5.02 -3.62
C LYS A 4 35.92 6.13 -3.31
N THR A 5 35.94 7.20 -4.10
CA THR A 5 36.80 8.38 -3.86
C THR A 5 35.97 9.54 -3.31
N LYS A 6 36.32 10.02 -2.11
CA LYS A 6 35.60 11.15 -1.47
C LYS A 6 36.00 12.48 -2.10
N LYS A 7 35.02 13.27 -2.54
CA LYS A 7 35.24 14.67 -2.97
C LYS A 7 35.50 15.53 -1.73
N GLN A 8 36.73 16.02 -1.55
CA GLN A 8 37.06 16.97 -0.49
C GLN A 8 36.75 18.41 -0.95
N THR A 9 35.92 19.11 -0.19
CA THR A 9 35.86 20.58 -0.23
C THR A 9 36.95 21.16 0.68
N GLY A 10 37.71 22.12 0.17
CA GLY A 10 38.93 22.64 0.80
C GLY A 10 38.69 23.47 2.08
N LYS A 11 39.70 23.49 2.97
CA LYS A 11 39.72 24.20 4.26
C LYS A 11 40.41 25.57 4.19
N SER A 12 40.16 26.44 5.18
CA SER A 12 41.21 27.14 5.96
C SER A 12 40.66 27.70 7.30
N PRO A 13 41.49 28.03 8.32
CA PRO A 13 41.14 27.69 9.72
C PRO A 13 41.32 28.77 10.82
N ALA A 14 40.99 28.35 12.05
CA ALA A 14 41.59 28.71 13.36
C ALA A 14 41.11 29.95 14.14
N THR A 15 40.68 29.74 15.40
CA THR A 15 41.40 30.18 16.63
C THR A 15 40.75 29.59 17.91
N GLN A 16 41.45 29.67 19.06
CA GLN A 16 41.16 28.97 20.33
C GLN A 16 41.61 29.83 21.54
N THR A 17 41.23 29.45 22.78
CA THR A 17 41.68 29.96 24.13
C THR A 17 41.02 31.27 24.64
N ASP A 18 40.86 31.58 25.95
CA ASP A 18 41.11 30.83 27.21
C ASP A 18 40.25 31.31 28.43
N ARG A 19 40.08 30.42 29.44
CA ARG A 19 40.06 30.55 30.94
C ARG A 19 39.21 31.48 31.86
N ASP A 20 39.12 30.95 33.11
CA ASP A 20 39.03 31.59 34.47
C ASP A 20 37.68 32.17 34.99
N ARG A 21 37.27 32.13 36.29
CA ARG A 21 37.73 31.45 37.56
C ARG A 21 36.65 31.59 38.68
N SER A 22 36.60 30.67 39.66
CA SER A 22 35.76 30.73 40.91
C SER A 22 36.56 31.40 42.08
N PRO A 23 36.20 31.41 43.42
CA PRO A 23 35.05 30.82 44.16
C PRO A 23 34.52 31.56 45.46
N LEU A 24 33.55 30.91 46.17
CA LEU A 24 33.36 30.81 47.65
C LEU A 24 33.02 32.04 48.56
N VAL A 25 32.09 31.84 49.53
CA VAL A 25 32.23 32.05 51.01
C VAL A 25 30.92 31.79 51.78
N SER A 26 31.03 31.22 52.99
CA SER A 26 30.05 31.19 54.10
C SER A 26 30.86 31.13 55.43
N PRO A 27 30.41 31.66 56.60
CA PRO A 27 29.80 30.81 57.66
C PRO A 27 28.81 31.58 58.64
N PRO A 28 28.72 31.42 60.00
CA PRO A 28 27.49 30.89 60.65
C PRO A 28 26.97 31.61 61.94
N GLY A 29 25.86 31.14 62.57
CA GLY A 29 25.74 31.14 64.06
C GLY A 29 24.41 31.48 64.80
N LYS A 30 23.75 30.43 65.35
CA LYS A 30 23.08 30.29 66.69
C LYS A 30 22.21 31.43 67.32
N SER A 31 20.95 31.12 67.69
CA SER A 31 20.49 30.76 69.07
C SER A 31 18.95 30.86 69.31
N ASN A 32 18.45 30.38 70.47
CA ASN A 32 17.04 29.95 70.74
C ASN A 32 16.13 30.98 71.46
N VAL A 33 14.81 30.92 71.24
CA VAL A 33 13.73 31.18 72.25
C VAL A 33 12.46 30.32 71.96
N ARG A 34 11.67 29.97 73.01
CA ARG A 34 10.40 29.19 73.03
C ARG A 34 9.19 30.15 73.25
N ARG A 35 7.90 29.90 72.99
CA ARG A 35 6.95 28.77 72.70
C ARG A 35 5.60 29.45 72.25
N PRO A 36 4.41 28.80 72.12
CA PRO A 36 3.99 27.55 71.45
C PRO A 36 2.80 27.74 70.44
N GLY A 37 2.58 26.76 69.55
CA GLY A 37 1.22 26.26 69.23
C GLY A 37 0.40 26.86 68.07
N ARG A 38 0.49 26.25 66.87
CA ARG A 38 -0.68 25.80 66.08
C ARG A 38 -0.29 24.70 65.07
N GLU A 39 -1.27 23.94 64.61
CA GLU A 39 -1.08 22.59 64.07
C GLU A 39 -0.48 22.52 62.66
N GLY A 40 0.20 21.41 62.38
CA GLY A 40 1.09 21.28 61.23
C GLY A 40 0.40 21.04 59.88
N LYS A 41 0.90 21.72 58.85
CA LYS A 41 0.92 21.23 57.47
C LYS A 41 2.36 21.29 56.96
N ALA A 42 3.05 20.15 56.96
CA ALA A 42 4.42 20.04 56.46
C ALA A 42 4.41 20.07 54.92
N PHE A 43 4.95 21.14 54.36
CA PHE A 43 5.20 21.28 52.92
C PHE A 43 6.56 20.64 52.63
N ASN A 44 6.58 19.43 52.06
CA ASN A 44 7.82 18.76 51.65
C ASN A 44 7.92 18.73 50.12
N SER A 45 8.85 19.54 49.60
CA SER A 45 9.23 19.55 48.19
C SER A 45 9.93 18.24 47.81
N THR A 46 9.38 17.51 46.83
CA THR A 46 10.13 16.49 46.07
C THR A 46 9.95 16.73 44.58
N HIS A 47 11.03 16.47 43.82
CA HIS A 47 11.13 16.77 42.38
C HIS A 47 9.92 16.28 41.57
N SER A 48 9.33 17.19 40.80
CA SER A 48 8.26 16.88 39.85
C SER A 48 8.81 16.17 38.61
N ASN A 49 8.98 14.85 38.68
CA ASN A 49 9.19 14.03 37.49
C ASN A 49 7.98 14.15 36.55
N GLY A 50 8.19 14.67 35.34
CA GLY A 50 7.13 14.97 34.37
C GLY A 50 6.21 13.80 34.00
N LEU A 51 6.65 12.55 34.23
CA LEU A 51 5.82 11.35 34.09
C LEU A 51 4.56 11.36 34.98
N SER A 52 4.59 12.05 36.14
CA SER A 52 3.44 12.07 37.07
C SER A 52 2.24 12.86 36.53
N GLY A 53 2.47 13.87 35.66
CA GLY A 53 1.39 14.66 35.06
C GLY A 53 0.52 13.87 34.07
N ILE A 54 1.11 12.90 33.37
CA ILE A 54 0.39 11.98 32.46
C ILE A 54 -0.37 10.93 33.29
N ARG A 55 0.22 10.49 34.40
CA ARG A 55 -0.28 9.42 35.28
C ARG A 55 -1.69 9.69 35.84
N HIS A 56 -1.98 10.93 36.24
CA HIS A 56 -3.29 11.27 36.83
C HIS A 56 -4.42 11.39 35.79
N LYS A 57 -4.12 11.59 34.50
CA LYS A 57 -5.15 11.72 33.45
C LYS A 57 -5.66 10.39 32.89
N LEU A 58 -4.98 9.27 33.15
CA LEU A 58 -5.30 7.95 32.57
C LEU A 58 -5.88 6.92 33.55
N GLY A 59 -5.86 7.16 34.87
CA GLY A 59 -6.52 6.28 35.86
C GLY A 59 -6.00 4.83 35.91
N LEU A 60 -4.80 4.56 35.39
CA LEU A 60 -4.23 3.22 35.28
C LEU A 60 -3.56 2.77 36.59
N THR A 61 -3.78 1.51 36.98
CA THR A 61 -3.04 0.86 38.07
C THR A 61 -1.55 0.74 37.71
N PRO A 62 -0.62 0.76 38.69
CA PRO A 62 0.82 0.73 38.40
C PRO A 62 1.26 -0.52 37.62
N SER A 63 0.60 -1.66 37.84
CA SER A 63 0.84 -2.90 37.09
C SER A 63 0.30 -2.85 35.65
N ALA A 64 -0.82 -2.16 35.39
CA ALA A 64 -1.33 -1.94 34.03
C ALA A 64 -0.47 -0.95 33.26
N ALA A 65 -0.02 0.13 33.89
CA ALA A 65 0.90 1.10 33.30
C ALA A 65 2.26 0.48 32.94
N ALA A 66 2.83 -0.36 33.81
CA ALA A 66 4.06 -1.10 33.53
C ALA A 66 3.89 -2.07 32.33
N LYS A 67 2.80 -2.83 32.29
CA LYS A 67 2.47 -3.71 31.14
C LYS A 67 2.35 -2.92 29.83
N LEU A 68 1.61 -1.80 29.84
CA LEU A 68 1.44 -0.94 28.66
C LEU A 68 2.78 -0.39 28.17
N GLY A 69 3.65 0.07 29.07
CA GLY A 69 5.00 0.54 28.74
C GLY A 69 5.86 -0.56 28.11
N ILE A 70 5.81 -1.78 28.63
CA ILE A 70 6.51 -2.94 28.06
C ILE A 70 5.95 -3.29 26.67
N THR A 71 4.62 -3.29 26.48
CA THR A 71 4.01 -3.50 25.16
C THR A 71 4.48 -2.48 24.14
N LEU A 72 4.51 -1.19 24.51
CA LEU A 72 4.93 -0.11 23.62
C LEU A 72 6.41 -0.20 23.25
N LEU A 73 7.27 -0.55 24.21
CA LEU A 73 8.70 -0.74 23.97
C LEU A 73 8.98 -1.94 23.05
N LEU A 74 8.29 -3.07 23.28
CA LEU A 74 8.39 -4.25 22.40
C LEU A 74 7.83 -3.96 20.99
N ALA A 75 6.72 -3.22 20.89
CA ALA A 75 6.17 -2.78 19.61
C ALA A 75 7.18 -1.93 18.84
N ALA A 76 7.75 -0.90 19.49
CA ALA A 76 8.77 -0.04 18.88
C ALA A 76 10.01 -0.84 18.42
N LEU A 77 10.47 -1.80 19.23
CA LEU A 77 11.56 -2.71 18.86
C LEU A 77 11.21 -3.56 17.63
N THR A 78 10.00 -4.13 17.55
CA THR A 78 9.58 -4.88 16.35
C THR A 78 9.50 -4.01 15.09
N GLY A 79 9.02 -2.77 15.21
CA GLY A 79 8.99 -1.83 14.09
C GLY A 79 10.38 -1.44 13.63
N TYR A 80 11.31 -1.16 14.57
CA TYR A 80 12.70 -0.85 14.27
C TYR A 80 13.41 -2.02 13.56
N LEU A 81 13.28 -3.24 14.08
CA LEU A 81 13.88 -4.43 13.46
C LEU A 81 13.31 -4.73 12.08
N HIS A 82 12.01 -4.49 11.87
CA HIS A 82 11.38 -4.65 10.56
C HIS A 82 11.85 -3.59 9.56
N TRP A 83 11.92 -2.32 9.98
CA TRP A 83 12.50 -1.23 9.19
C TRP A 83 13.95 -1.52 8.78
N TYR A 84 14.77 -1.97 9.74
CA TYR A 84 16.16 -2.36 9.48
C TYR A 84 16.25 -3.52 8.48
N HIS A 85 15.46 -4.58 8.68
CA HIS A 85 15.41 -5.73 7.77
C HIS A 85 15.02 -5.32 6.34
N LEU A 86 13.99 -4.48 6.15
CA LEU A 86 13.58 -3.99 4.84
C LEU A 86 14.66 -3.13 4.18
N THR A 87 15.31 -2.25 4.94
CA THR A 87 16.39 -1.38 4.44
C THR A 87 17.58 -2.21 3.97
N GLN A 88 18.00 -3.21 4.76
CA GLN A 88 19.08 -4.14 4.40
C GLN A 88 18.71 -5.00 3.19
N LEU A 89 17.49 -5.53 3.12
CA LEU A 89 17.03 -6.32 1.98
C LEU A 89 17.03 -5.51 0.67
N PHE A 90 16.59 -4.26 0.72
CA PHE A 90 16.58 -3.37 -0.45
C PHE A 90 17.99 -2.97 -0.90
N GLU A 91 18.89 -2.69 0.05
CA GLU A 91 20.28 -2.35 -0.27
C GLU A 91 21.06 -3.57 -0.81
N ASN A 92 20.78 -4.78 -0.28
CA ASN A 92 21.38 -6.02 -0.79
C ASN A 92 20.82 -6.44 -2.17
N ASP A 93 19.53 -6.20 -2.46
CA ASP A 93 18.88 -6.56 -3.74
C ASP A 93 19.31 -5.65 -4.91
N ARG A 94 19.55 -4.36 -4.65
CA ARG A 94 19.73 -3.35 -5.71
C ARG A 94 21.06 -2.58 -5.67
N HIS A 95 21.76 -2.60 -4.53
CA HIS A 95 22.91 -1.75 -4.27
C HIS A 95 22.61 -0.24 -4.45
N PHE A 96 21.46 0.20 -3.91
CA PHE A 96 20.87 1.52 -4.17
C PHE A 96 21.79 2.70 -3.82
N SER A 97 22.71 2.55 -2.87
CA SER A 97 23.74 3.54 -2.53
C SER A 97 24.77 3.77 -3.64
N HIS A 98 25.01 2.77 -4.48
CA HIS A 98 25.94 2.87 -5.60
C HIS A 98 25.32 3.43 -6.89
N LEU A 99 23.98 3.46 -6.98
CA LEU A 99 23.28 3.92 -8.17
C LEU A 99 23.37 5.45 -8.34
N SER A 100 23.56 5.88 -9.57
CA SER A 100 23.39 7.28 -9.97
C SER A 100 21.95 7.77 -9.82
N ASN A 101 21.71 9.08 -9.95
CA ASN A 101 20.36 9.63 -9.85
C ASN A 101 19.42 9.07 -10.95
N LEU A 102 19.91 8.86 -12.17
CA LEU A 102 19.12 8.27 -13.25
C LEU A 102 18.81 6.78 -12.98
N GLU A 103 19.80 6.01 -12.51
CA GLU A 103 19.59 4.61 -12.12
C GLU A 103 18.62 4.46 -10.94
N LYS A 104 18.70 5.34 -9.94
CA LYS A 104 17.73 5.41 -8.82
C LYS A 104 16.32 5.66 -9.33
N GLU A 105 16.14 6.51 -10.35
CA GLU A 105 14.85 6.73 -10.98
C GLU A 105 14.36 5.52 -11.78
N MET A 106 15.23 4.90 -12.59
CA MET A 106 14.92 3.67 -13.33
C MET A 106 14.55 2.49 -12.41
N ALA A 107 15.07 2.46 -11.18
CA ALA A 107 14.72 1.46 -10.18
C ALA A 107 13.24 1.57 -9.71
N PHE A 108 12.58 2.74 -9.87
CA PHE A 108 11.15 2.90 -9.65
C PHE A 108 10.35 2.51 -10.91
N ARG A 109 10.07 1.21 -11.04
CA ARG A 109 9.31 0.68 -12.20
C ARG A 109 7.81 0.94 -12.08
N THR A 110 7.12 0.91 -13.24
CA THR A 110 5.65 0.93 -13.37
C THR A 110 4.94 2.01 -12.54
N GLU A 111 4.03 1.60 -11.65
CA GLU A 111 3.20 2.45 -10.80
C GLU A 111 4.07 3.34 -9.90
N MET A 112 5.14 2.79 -9.35
CA MET A 112 6.02 3.48 -8.40
C MET A 112 6.76 4.66 -9.04
N GLY A 113 7.28 4.48 -10.26
CA GLY A 113 7.91 5.56 -11.01
C GLY A 113 6.94 6.69 -11.34
N LEU A 114 5.67 6.34 -11.61
CA LEU A 114 4.61 7.31 -11.82
C LEU A 114 4.31 8.12 -10.54
N TYR A 115 4.15 7.47 -9.37
CA TYR A 115 3.96 8.19 -8.08
C TYR A 115 5.16 9.08 -7.74
N TYR A 116 6.39 8.56 -7.86
CA TYR A 116 7.62 9.31 -7.61
C TYR A 116 7.78 10.50 -8.56
N SER A 117 7.30 10.42 -9.82
CA SER A 117 7.32 11.56 -10.77
C SER A 117 6.54 12.79 -10.27
N TYR A 118 5.43 12.59 -9.55
CA TYR A 118 4.65 13.70 -8.99
C TYR A 118 5.28 14.26 -7.72
N TYR A 119 5.83 13.41 -6.86
CA TYR A 119 6.66 13.84 -5.73
C TYR A 119 7.81 14.72 -6.21
N LYS A 120 8.57 14.25 -7.23
CA LYS A 120 9.65 15.00 -7.91
C LYS A 120 9.16 16.36 -8.43
N THR A 121 8.02 16.39 -9.12
CA THR A 121 7.40 17.64 -9.63
C THR A 121 7.14 18.67 -8.51
N ILE A 122 6.67 18.25 -7.33
CA ILE A 122 6.33 19.17 -6.23
C ILE A 122 7.59 19.69 -5.50
N ILE A 123 8.65 18.88 -5.40
CA ILE A 123 9.91 19.30 -4.76
C ILE A 123 10.78 20.18 -5.66
N GLU A 124 10.73 19.98 -6.98
CA GLU A 124 11.48 20.77 -7.98
C GLU A 124 10.77 22.10 -8.32
N ALA A 125 9.46 22.21 -8.10
CA ALA A 125 8.70 23.44 -8.32
C ALA A 125 9.17 24.62 -7.42
N PRO A 126 9.09 25.88 -7.88
CA PRO A 126 9.58 27.05 -7.13
C PRO A 126 8.91 27.18 -5.75
N SER A 127 7.58 27.08 -5.67
CA SER A 127 6.86 26.95 -4.39
C SER A 127 6.07 25.64 -4.30
N PHE A 128 5.69 25.27 -3.07
CA PHE A 128 4.84 24.09 -2.83
C PHE A 128 3.46 24.25 -3.47
N LEU A 129 2.90 25.47 -3.49
CA LEU A 129 1.61 25.76 -4.11
C LEU A 129 1.68 25.67 -5.63
N ASP A 130 2.78 26.13 -6.25
CA ASP A 130 3.00 25.98 -7.69
C ASP A 130 3.12 24.49 -8.07
N GLY A 131 3.89 23.71 -7.30
CA GLY A 131 4.01 22.26 -7.48
C GLY A 131 2.67 21.54 -7.34
N LEU A 132 1.88 21.92 -6.34
CA LEU A 132 0.52 21.39 -6.15
C LEU A 132 -0.40 21.77 -7.33
N HIS A 133 -0.31 23.00 -7.83
CA HIS A 133 -1.07 23.47 -8.98
C HIS A 133 -0.67 22.77 -10.29
N MET A 134 0.62 22.50 -10.50
CA MET A 134 1.12 21.70 -11.63
C MET A 134 0.59 20.27 -11.59
N VAL A 135 0.55 19.65 -10.41
CA VAL A 135 0.02 18.30 -10.19
C VAL A 135 -1.52 18.26 -10.32
N MET A 136 -2.23 19.31 -9.89
CA MET A 136 -3.69 19.45 -10.06
C MET A 136 -4.14 19.77 -11.49
N ASN A 137 -3.25 20.28 -12.34
CA ASN A 137 -3.51 20.62 -13.74
C ASN A 137 -2.49 19.95 -14.67
N ASP A 138 -2.25 18.66 -14.46
CA ASP A 138 -1.22 17.93 -15.19
C ASP A 138 -1.60 17.75 -16.67
N ARG A 139 -0.65 18.03 -17.55
CA ARG A 139 -0.77 17.89 -19.01
C ARG A 139 0.15 16.81 -19.58
N LEU A 140 0.98 16.19 -18.74
CA LEU A 140 2.03 15.27 -19.15
C LEU A 140 1.56 13.81 -19.11
N THR A 141 0.69 13.41 -18.19
CA THR A 141 0.37 11.98 -17.98
C THR A 141 -0.67 11.42 -18.97
N GLU A 142 -1.68 12.20 -19.37
CA GLU A 142 -2.76 11.76 -20.29
C GLU A 142 -2.85 12.66 -21.54
N HIS A 143 -1.71 13.09 -22.10
CA HIS A 143 -1.66 14.09 -23.19
C HIS A 143 -2.55 13.69 -24.40
N PRO A 144 -3.39 14.58 -24.97
CA PRO A 144 -3.47 16.03 -24.74
C PRO A 144 -4.45 16.47 -23.63
N LEU A 145 -4.99 15.55 -22.84
CA LEU A 145 -5.92 15.88 -21.77
C LEU A 145 -5.21 16.59 -20.61
N VAL A 146 -5.94 17.43 -19.91
CA VAL A 146 -5.50 18.03 -18.64
C VAL A 146 -6.25 17.35 -17.51
N ILE A 147 -5.55 16.73 -16.57
CA ILE A 147 -6.14 15.92 -15.50
C ILE A 147 -5.78 16.43 -14.10
N ASN A 148 -6.73 16.32 -13.17
CA ASN A 148 -6.47 16.49 -11.76
C ASN A 148 -6.01 15.16 -11.17
N THR A 149 -4.69 15.03 -10.99
CA THR A 149 -4.05 13.79 -10.54
C THR A 149 -4.36 13.43 -9.09
N LEU A 150 -4.69 14.40 -8.23
CA LEU A 150 -5.14 14.13 -6.85
C LEU A 150 -6.48 13.41 -6.84
N LYS A 151 -7.43 13.89 -7.67
CA LYS A 151 -8.73 13.23 -7.88
C LYS A 151 -8.58 11.86 -8.53
N ARG A 152 -7.67 11.75 -9.51
CA ARG A 152 -7.49 10.57 -10.37
C ARG A 152 -6.76 9.42 -9.68
N PHE A 153 -5.65 9.71 -9.00
CA PHE A 153 -4.69 8.71 -8.52
C PHE A 153 -4.56 8.66 -6.99
N ASN A 154 -5.35 9.44 -6.24
CA ASN A 154 -5.31 9.52 -4.77
C ASN A 154 -3.93 9.87 -4.21
N LEU A 155 -3.29 10.84 -4.85
CA LEU A 155 -1.88 11.24 -4.68
C LEU A 155 -1.56 12.00 -3.36
N TYR A 156 -2.35 11.77 -2.31
CA TYR A 156 -2.17 12.41 -1.00
C TYR A 156 -0.82 12.08 -0.32
N PRO A 157 -0.33 10.82 -0.33
CA PRO A 157 0.92 10.48 0.35
C PRO A 157 2.12 11.22 -0.24
N GLU A 158 2.20 11.33 -1.56
CA GLU A 158 3.30 11.97 -2.28
C GLU A 158 3.32 13.49 -2.03
N VAL A 159 2.14 14.13 -1.96
CA VAL A 159 2.02 15.56 -1.58
C VAL A 159 2.49 15.79 -0.15
N VAL A 160 2.11 14.92 0.79
CA VAL A 160 2.54 15.02 2.20
C VAL A 160 4.05 14.80 2.32
N LEU A 161 4.62 13.80 1.64
CA LEU A 161 6.06 13.58 1.61
C LEU A 161 6.82 14.74 0.98
N ALA A 162 6.32 15.33 -0.11
CA ALA A 162 6.95 16.48 -0.75
C ALA A 162 6.96 17.70 0.18
N SER A 163 5.87 17.93 0.93
CA SER A 163 5.81 18.95 1.97
C SER A 163 6.84 18.71 3.08
N TRP A 164 6.95 17.47 3.58
CA TRP A 164 7.94 17.10 4.59
C TRP A 164 9.38 17.23 4.09
N TYR A 165 9.67 16.85 2.85
CA TYR A 165 10.99 16.99 2.24
C TYR A 165 11.40 18.46 2.09
N ARG A 166 10.51 19.32 1.61
CA ARG A 166 10.76 20.77 1.49
C ARG A 166 10.93 21.43 2.86
N MET A 167 10.17 21.01 3.86
CA MET A 167 10.34 21.47 5.24
C MET A 167 11.69 20.99 5.82
N TYR A 168 12.04 19.72 5.65
CA TYR A 168 13.30 19.15 6.12
C TYR A 168 14.51 19.84 5.50
N THR A 169 14.54 19.98 4.17
CA THR A 169 15.62 20.64 3.44
C THR A 169 15.72 22.13 3.77
N GLY A 170 14.60 22.85 3.88
CA GLY A 170 14.57 24.25 4.30
C GLY A 170 15.10 24.47 5.73
N VAL A 171 14.69 23.62 6.68
CA VAL A 171 15.18 23.68 8.07
C VAL A 171 16.67 23.37 8.15
N MET A 172 17.14 22.32 7.45
CA MET A 172 18.56 21.95 7.47
C MET A 172 19.45 22.98 6.75
N ALA A 173 18.95 23.61 5.68
CA ALA A 173 19.61 24.73 5.01
C ALA A 173 19.73 25.95 5.94
N TYR A 174 18.68 26.28 6.71
CA TYR A 174 18.71 27.35 7.71
C TYR A 174 19.76 27.11 8.80
N PHE A 175 19.94 25.85 9.24
CA PHE A 175 20.99 25.48 10.20
C PHE A 175 22.36 25.18 9.56
N GLY A 176 22.50 25.27 8.23
CA GLY A 176 23.76 24.99 7.53
C GLY A 176 24.25 23.52 7.62
N ILE A 177 23.37 22.57 7.96
CA ILE A 177 23.73 21.17 8.17
C ILE A 177 23.74 20.43 6.81
N PRO A 178 24.85 19.81 6.39
CA PRO A 178 24.89 19.04 5.13
C PRO A 178 24.06 17.76 5.25
N THR A 179 23.03 17.62 4.41
CA THR A 179 22.05 16.52 4.45
C THR A 179 22.31 15.38 3.47
N LYS A 180 23.26 15.56 2.53
CA LYS A 180 23.67 14.55 1.55
C LYS A 180 25.18 14.54 1.36
N MET A 181 25.72 13.35 1.10
CA MET A 181 27.12 13.08 0.82
C MET A 181 27.21 12.46 -0.57
N CYS A 182 28.00 13.04 -1.47
CA CYS A 182 28.11 12.56 -2.85
C CYS A 182 29.50 11.97 -3.14
N TRP A 183 29.51 10.87 -3.88
CA TRP A 183 30.67 10.05 -4.24
C TRP A 183 30.69 9.84 -5.75
N SER A 184 31.86 9.92 -6.36
CA SER A 184 32.04 9.48 -7.75
C SER A 184 32.35 7.98 -7.74
N ILE A 185 31.61 7.20 -8.52
CA ILE A 185 31.68 5.74 -8.55
C ILE A 185 32.03 5.27 -9.96
N ASN A 186 33.09 4.47 -10.09
CA ASN A 186 33.46 3.82 -11.34
C ASN A 186 32.61 2.56 -11.53
N ARG A 187 31.80 2.51 -12.61
CA ARG A 187 30.86 1.40 -12.89
C ARG A 187 31.50 0.17 -13.55
N GLY A 188 32.77 0.25 -13.96
CA GLY A 188 33.50 -0.85 -14.62
C GLY A 188 34.34 -0.36 -15.78
N GLU A 189 34.87 -1.28 -16.59
CA GLU A 189 35.55 -0.93 -17.85
C GLU A 189 34.52 -0.54 -18.92
N GLY A 190 34.78 0.58 -19.62
CA GLY A 190 33.95 1.05 -20.73
C GLY A 190 32.77 1.97 -20.36
N LEU A 191 32.40 2.09 -19.08
CA LEU A 191 31.36 3.00 -18.61
C LEU A 191 31.95 4.26 -17.95
N THR A 192 31.30 5.41 -18.15
CA THR A 192 31.70 6.67 -17.51
C THR A 192 31.50 6.61 -15.99
N PRO A 193 32.35 7.27 -15.19
CA PRO A 193 32.11 7.42 -13.76
C PRO A 193 30.87 8.26 -13.52
N VAL A 194 30.07 7.89 -12.51
CA VAL A 194 28.81 8.59 -12.22
C VAL A 194 28.77 9.02 -10.76
N ASP A 195 28.18 10.18 -10.50
CA ASP A 195 27.98 10.72 -9.15
C ASP A 195 26.75 10.06 -8.49
N SER A 196 26.95 9.40 -7.36
CA SER A 196 25.89 8.94 -6.45
C SER A 196 25.88 9.81 -5.19
N CYS A 197 24.72 10.36 -4.84
CA CYS A 197 24.49 10.98 -3.53
C CYS A 197 23.73 10.04 -2.59
N GLU A 198 24.18 9.98 -1.34
CA GLU A 198 23.59 9.24 -0.23
C GLU A 198 23.12 10.22 0.86
N GLY A 199 22.00 9.92 1.53
CA GLY A 199 21.50 10.67 2.70
C GLY A 199 20.10 11.28 2.53
N MET A 200 19.52 11.76 3.62
CA MET A 200 18.15 12.31 3.67
C MET A 200 17.94 13.59 2.84
N GLY A 201 19.02 14.25 2.41
CA GLY A 201 18.98 15.37 1.47
C GLY A 201 18.90 14.96 0.00
N ASP A 202 18.95 13.67 -0.31
CA ASP A 202 18.66 13.15 -1.65
C ASP A 202 17.16 12.78 -1.75
N PRO A 203 16.44 13.24 -2.81
CA PRO A 203 15.00 13.01 -2.95
C PRO A 203 14.58 11.54 -2.96
N ALA A 204 15.34 10.67 -3.63
CA ALA A 204 14.99 9.27 -3.80
C ALA A 204 15.22 8.50 -2.48
N TYR A 205 16.33 8.80 -1.80
CA TYR A 205 16.63 8.29 -0.47
C TYR A 205 15.59 8.71 0.58
N PHE A 206 15.18 9.97 0.60
CA PHE A 206 14.15 10.45 1.53
C PHE A 206 12.83 9.70 1.32
N TYR A 207 12.39 9.60 0.06
CA TYR A 207 11.15 8.91 -0.31
C TYR A 207 11.15 7.44 0.13
N VAL A 208 12.20 6.68 -0.21
CA VAL A 208 12.33 5.25 0.16
C VAL A 208 12.43 5.07 1.68
N THR A 209 13.17 5.95 2.37
CA THR A 209 13.31 5.88 3.83
C THR A 209 11.97 6.10 4.53
N CYS A 210 11.16 7.07 4.08
CA CYS A 210 9.82 7.28 4.60
C CYS A 210 8.90 6.07 4.38
N VAL A 211 8.98 5.40 3.22
CA VAL A 211 8.22 4.17 2.96
C VAL A 211 8.61 3.04 3.92
N PHE A 212 9.90 2.82 4.17
CA PHE A 212 10.34 1.78 5.11
C PHE A 212 9.98 2.12 6.55
N LEU A 213 10.06 3.39 6.96
CA LEU A 213 9.62 3.83 8.28
C LEU A 213 8.11 3.61 8.49
N LEU A 214 7.30 3.86 7.45
CA LEU A 214 5.86 3.61 7.47
C LEU A 214 5.55 2.11 7.65
N ASN A 215 6.30 1.24 6.96
CA ASN A 215 6.20 -0.22 7.13
C ASN A 215 6.64 -0.69 8.53
N GLY A 216 7.71 -0.10 9.08
CA GLY A 216 8.12 -0.33 10.47
C GLY A 216 7.02 0.06 11.47
N MET A 217 6.41 1.24 11.29
CA MET A 217 5.26 1.69 12.10
C MET A 217 4.07 0.73 11.95
N MET A 218 3.77 0.26 10.73
CA MET A 218 2.71 -0.72 10.47
C MET A 218 2.95 -2.02 11.25
N MET A 219 4.19 -2.52 11.30
CA MET A 219 4.54 -3.68 12.13
C MET A 219 4.32 -3.41 13.63
N SER A 220 4.72 -2.25 14.15
CA SER A 220 4.47 -1.85 15.54
C SER A 220 2.97 -1.87 15.89
N ILE A 221 2.11 -1.35 15.01
CA ILE A 221 0.66 -1.34 15.25
C ILE A 221 0.07 -2.74 15.19
N PHE A 222 0.51 -3.59 14.25
CA PHE A 222 0.10 -4.99 14.23
C PHE A 222 0.55 -5.77 15.48
N PHE A 223 1.75 -5.50 16.00
CA PHE A 223 2.23 -6.08 17.26
C PHE A 223 1.33 -5.66 18.44
N MET A 224 1.07 -4.35 18.58
CA MET A 224 0.14 -3.84 19.61
C MET A 224 -1.23 -4.51 19.47
N TYR A 225 -1.73 -4.66 18.26
CA TYR A 225 -3.04 -5.27 18.01
C TYR A 225 -3.10 -6.77 18.33
N GLY A 226 -2.09 -7.55 17.95
CA GLY A 226 -1.97 -8.95 18.36
C GLY A 226 -1.86 -9.12 19.87
N SER A 227 -1.14 -8.23 20.55
CA SER A 227 -1.04 -8.24 22.03
C SER A 227 -2.38 -7.88 22.70
N TYR A 228 -3.16 -6.96 22.10
CA TYR A 228 -4.50 -6.59 22.57
C TYR A 228 -5.50 -7.74 22.40
N LEU A 229 -5.45 -8.47 21.28
CA LEU A 229 -6.37 -9.57 21.00
C LEU A 229 -6.07 -10.82 21.86
N SER A 230 -4.78 -11.16 22.01
CA SER A 230 -4.32 -12.38 22.69
C SER A 230 -4.09 -12.25 24.20
N GLU A 231 -4.07 -11.02 24.74
CA GLU A 231 -3.71 -10.68 26.13
C GLU A 231 -2.28 -11.10 26.54
N CYS A 232 -1.40 -11.42 25.57
CA CYS A 232 -0.04 -11.90 25.78
C CYS A 232 1.03 -10.96 25.20
N LEU A 233 2.07 -10.67 26.01
CA LEU A 233 3.20 -9.80 25.64
C LEU A 233 4.24 -10.45 24.71
N TYR A 234 4.42 -11.77 24.79
CA TYR A 234 5.65 -12.45 24.33
C TYR A 234 5.61 -12.96 22.87
N MET A 235 4.46 -12.83 22.18
CA MET A 235 4.10 -13.75 21.08
C MET A 235 4.14 -13.17 19.67
N CYS A 236 3.92 -11.86 19.52
CA CYS A 236 3.76 -11.27 18.18
C CYS A 236 5.10 -10.90 17.51
N PHE A 237 6.23 -11.12 18.19
CA PHE A 237 7.58 -10.97 17.65
C PHE A 237 7.90 -12.08 16.62
N LEU A 238 7.54 -13.33 16.93
CA LEU A 238 7.98 -14.51 16.18
C LEU A 238 7.04 -14.95 15.04
N THR A 239 5.75 -14.57 15.10
CA THR A 239 4.77 -14.97 14.08
C THR A 239 4.96 -14.31 12.70
N ARG A 240 5.67 -13.18 12.61
CA ARG A 240 5.99 -12.52 11.33
C ARG A 240 7.42 -12.76 10.81
N LEU A 241 8.37 -13.15 11.68
CA LEU A 241 9.69 -13.63 11.24
C LEU A 241 9.59 -14.86 10.29
N ASN A 242 8.45 -15.55 10.28
CA ASN A 242 8.16 -16.67 9.38
C ASN A 242 7.63 -16.31 7.98
N THR A 243 7.15 -15.09 7.73
CA THR A 243 6.40 -14.72 6.51
C THR A 243 6.98 -13.54 5.75
N SER A 244 8.30 -13.38 5.81
CA SER A 244 9.10 -12.32 5.18
C SER A 244 9.01 -12.23 3.64
N HIS A 245 8.31 -13.14 2.97
CA HIS A 245 8.15 -13.15 1.50
C HIS A 245 7.03 -12.22 0.98
N LEU A 246 6.23 -11.58 1.84
CA LEU A 246 4.91 -11.05 1.43
C LEU A 246 4.63 -9.57 1.69
N ILE A 247 5.61 -8.79 2.14
CA ILE A 247 5.64 -7.35 1.83
C ILE A 247 6.60 -7.23 0.64
N SER A 248 6.01 -7.08 -0.55
CA SER A 248 6.74 -6.92 -1.81
C SER A 248 7.75 -5.76 -1.70
N VAL A 249 8.90 -5.89 -2.36
CA VAL A 249 9.95 -4.86 -2.52
C VAL A 249 9.48 -3.76 -3.50
N THR A 250 8.20 -3.39 -3.40
CA THR A 250 7.54 -2.32 -4.14
C THR A 250 7.21 -1.19 -3.18
N PRO A 251 8.05 -0.14 -3.11
CA PRO A 251 7.74 1.15 -2.50
C PRO A 251 6.48 1.84 -3.04
N SER A 252 5.31 1.32 -2.68
CA SER A 252 4.00 1.93 -2.88
C SER A 252 3.46 2.38 -1.53
N LEU A 253 3.39 3.70 -1.29
CA LEU A 253 2.77 4.27 -0.08
C LEU A 253 1.27 3.91 0.05
N SER A 254 0.67 3.48 -1.05
CA SER A 254 -0.71 3.01 -1.19
C SER A 254 -0.99 1.63 -0.58
N SER A 255 -0.22 1.18 0.41
CA SER A 255 -0.62 0.14 1.37
C SER A 255 -0.86 0.75 2.76
N PRO A 256 -1.90 1.59 2.93
CA PRO A 256 -2.18 2.23 4.21
C PRO A 256 -2.59 1.20 5.27
N PHE A 257 -2.41 1.58 6.54
CA PHE A 257 -2.80 0.76 7.69
C PHE A 257 -4.29 0.36 7.58
N PRO A 258 -4.64 -0.94 7.55
CA PRO A 258 -6.04 -1.33 7.65
C PRO A 258 -6.62 -0.74 8.94
N PRO A 259 -7.90 -0.34 8.97
CA PRO A 259 -8.46 0.38 10.11
C PRO A 259 -8.67 -0.57 11.29
N ILE A 260 -7.60 -0.77 12.05
CA ILE A 260 -7.51 -1.63 13.23
C ILE A 260 -8.47 -1.17 14.33
N CYS A 261 -8.90 0.11 14.29
CA CYS A 261 -10.02 0.63 15.07
C CYS A 261 -11.34 -0.11 14.81
N VAL A 262 -11.68 -0.47 13.56
CA VAL A 262 -12.88 -1.29 13.24
C VAL A 262 -12.79 -2.62 13.99
N SER A 263 -11.61 -3.25 13.93
CA SER A 263 -11.37 -4.59 14.44
C SER A 263 -11.20 -4.66 15.97
N SER A 264 -10.99 -3.53 16.66
CA SER A 264 -10.98 -3.48 18.14
C SER A 264 -12.34 -3.11 18.76
N LEU A 265 -13.25 -2.50 17.98
CA LEU A 265 -14.57 -2.10 18.45
C LEU A 265 -15.48 -3.24 18.96
N PRO A 266 -15.55 -4.44 18.34
CA PRO A 266 -16.41 -5.53 18.80
C PRO A 266 -16.20 -5.94 20.26
N ARG A 267 -14.95 -5.86 20.76
CA ARG A 267 -14.60 -6.18 22.16
C ARG A 267 -15.06 -5.11 23.16
N THR A 268 -15.62 -3.98 22.70
CA THR A 268 -16.10 -2.89 23.54
C THR A 268 -17.63 -2.88 23.63
N ARG A 269 -18.16 -2.97 24.86
CA ARG A 269 -19.60 -3.04 25.09
C ARG A 269 -20.36 -1.76 24.72
N ASN A 270 -19.77 -0.61 24.99
CA ASN A 270 -20.26 0.71 24.59
C ASN A 270 -19.10 1.50 23.96
N PRO A 271 -19.10 1.78 22.65
CA PRO A 271 -18.06 2.58 22.03
C PRO A 271 -18.17 4.04 22.51
N SER A 272 -17.05 4.60 22.99
CA SER A 272 -17.01 6.02 23.37
C SER A 272 -17.06 6.92 22.13
N ARG A 273 -17.52 8.17 22.28
CA ARG A 273 -17.46 9.17 21.18
C ARG A 273 -16.05 9.31 20.61
N THR A 274 -15.02 9.27 21.47
CA THR A 274 -13.61 9.29 21.07
C THR A 274 -13.22 8.07 20.22
N ALA A 275 -13.73 6.87 20.55
CA ALA A 275 -13.48 5.67 19.74
C ALA A 275 -14.15 5.76 18.35
N MET A 276 -15.36 6.32 18.26
CA MET A 276 -16.03 6.54 16.97
C MET A 276 -15.33 7.62 16.12
N VAL A 277 -14.80 8.68 16.74
CA VAL A 277 -13.99 9.69 16.03
C VAL A 277 -12.66 9.09 15.56
N ALA A 278 -11.99 8.29 16.39
CA ALA A 278 -10.77 7.57 16.00
C ALA A 278 -11.03 6.58 14.86
N LEU A 279 -12.19 5.91 14.85
CA LEU A 279 -12.65 5.06 13.76
C LEU A 279 -12.80 5.85 12.45
N GLY A 280 -13.48 7.00 12.48
CA GLY A 280 -13.65 7.87 11.32
C GLY A 280 -12.31 8.38 10.77
N ILE A 281 -11.42 8.85 11.63
CA ILE A 281 -10.06 9.29 11.24
C ILE A 281 -9.25 8.13 10.67
N SER A 282 -9.31 6.94 11.28
CA SER A 282 -8.60 5.75 10.76
C SER A 282 -9.12 5.32 9.40
N ASN A 283 -10.44 5.39 9.16
CA ASN A 283 -11.05 5.10 7.86
C ASN A 283 -10.68 6.16 6.81
N LEU A 284 -10.61 7.44 7.20
CA LEU A 284 -10.18 8.56 6.36
C LEU A 284 -8.73 8.38 5.89
N CYS A 285 -7.82 8.10 6.84
CA CYS A 285 -6.41 7.82 6.56
C CYS A 285 -6.18 6.50 5.79
N PHE A 286 -7.18 5.62 5.72
CA PHE A 286 -7.12 4.38 4.93
C PHE A 286 -7.65 4.60 3.50
N MET A 287 -8.70 5.40 3.31
CA MET A 287 -9.27 5.66 1.99
C MET A 287 -8.49 6.69 1.16
N LEU A 288 -8.04 7.80 1.77
CA LEU A 288 -7.36 8.88 1.01
C LEU A 288 -6.06 8.44 0.32
N PRO A 289 -5.22 7.54 0.88
CA PRO A 289 -4.02 7.06 0.20
C PRO A 289 -4.23 5.94 -0.84
N TRP A 290 -5.41 5.32 -0.88
CA TRP A 290 -5.55 4.04 -1.57
C TRP A 290 -6.94 3.79 -2.17
N GLN A 291 -7.00 3.82 -3.50
CA GLN A 291 -8.24 3.64 -4.27
C GLN A 291 -8.98 2.33 -3.99
N PHE A 292 -8.26 1.25 -3.69
CA PHE A 292 -8.85 -0.07 -3.47
C PHE A 292 -9.26 -0.32 -2.00
N ALA A 293 -9.06 0.65 -1.10
CA ALA A 293 -9.48 0.58 0.30
C ALA A 293 -10.96 0.23 0.47
N GLN A 294 -11.81 0.69 -0.46
CA GLN A 294 -13.23 0.40 -0.52
C GLN A 294 -13.56 -1.11 -0.54
N PHE A 295 -12.73 -1.96 -1.15
CA PHE A 295 -12.96 -3.41 -1.17
C PHE A 295 -12.65 -4.06 0.19
N VAL A 296 -11.60 -3.60 0.88
CA VAL A 296 -11.29 -4.06 2.24
C VAL A 296 -12.37 -3.58 3.21
N LEU A 297 -12.78 -2.31 3.15
CA LEU A 297 -13.88 -1.77 3.97
C LEU A 297 -15.21 -2.48 3.71
N LEU A 298 -15.50 -2.87 2.46
CA LEU A 298 -16.67 -3.67 2.11
C LEU A 298 -16.64 -5.03 2.82
N THR A 299 -15.49 -5.75 2.82
CA THR A 299 -15.39 -7.02 3.55
C THR A 299 -15.56 -6.84 5.06
N GLN A 300 -15.04 -5.76 5.64
CA GLN A 300 -15.20 -5.48 7.07
C GLN A 300 -16.66 -5.20 7.43
N VAL A 301 -17.35 -4.37 6.65
CA VAL A 301 -18.79 -4.09 6.85
C VAL A 301 -19.64 -5.34 6.61
N ALA A 302 -19.29 -6.17 5.64
CA ALA A 302 -19.94 -7.47 5.41
C ALA A 302 -19.76 -8.42 6.61
N SER A 303 -18.55 -8.53 7.16
CA SER A 303 -18.27 -9.35 8.35
C SER A 303 -19.01 -8.83 9.59
N LEU A 304 -19.09 -7.50 9.79
CA LEU A 304 -19.88 -6.90 10.88
C LEU A 304 -21.39 -7.15 10.70
N PHE A 305 -21.90 -7.03 9.48
CA PHE A 305 -23.31 -7.29 9.18
C PHE A 305 -23.67 -8.77 9.33
N ALA A 306 -22.78 -9.68 8.95
CA ALA A 306 -22.92 -11.11 9.22
C ALA A 306 -22.91 -11.41 10.74
N SER A 307 -22.01 -10.80 11.52
CA SER A 307 -22.05 -10.89 13.00
C SER A 307 -23.34 -10.34 13.62
N TYR A 308 -23.95 -9.32 12.99
CA TYR A 308 -25.26 -8.80 13.39
C TYR A 308 -26.40 -9.78 13.06
N ILE A 309 -26.45 -10.33 11.84
CA ILE A 309 -27.46 -11.33 11.42
C ILE A 309 -27.41 -12.58 12.32
N LEU A 310 -26.20 -13.02 12.69
CA LEU A 310 -25.98 -14.15 13.59
C LEU A 310 -26.36 -13.86 15.07
N GLY A 311 -26.76 -12.64 15.41
CA GLY A 311 -27.19 -12.25 16.75
C GLY A 311 -26.07 -11.93 17.74
N TYR A 312 -24.80 -11.92 17.30
CA TYR A 312 -23.65 -11.60 18.14
C TYR A 312 -23.47 -10.10 18.35
N LEU A 313 -23.74 -9.26 17.34
CA LEU A 313 -23.52 -7.82 17.41
C LEU A 313 -24.80 -7.05 17.77
N ALA A 314 -24.74 -6.19 18.79
CA ALA A 314 -25.89 -5.38 19.19
C ALA A 314 -26.27 -4.31 18.14
N ALA A 315 -27.59 -4.18 17.90
CA ALA A 315 -28.25 -3.17 17.06
C ALA A 315 -27.59 -1.77 17.08
N ALA A 316 -27.49 -1.18 18.28
CA ALA A 316 -26.97 0.17 18.46
C ALA A 316 -25.46 0.30 18.15
N LYS A 317 -24.66 -0.77 18.41
CA LYS A 317 -23.24 -0.83 18.00
C LYS A 317 -23.15 -0.74 16.48
N MET A 318 -23.92 -1.59 15.77
CA MET A 318 -23.91 -1.63 14.30
C MET A 318 -24.37 -0.30 13.68
N GLN A 319 -25.45 0.31 14.18
CA GLN A 319 -25.90 1.62 13.70
C GLN A 319 -24.84 2.72 13.86
N SER A 320 -24.16 2.77 15.01
CA SER A 320 -23.11 3.77 15.28
C SER A 320 -21.91 3.63 14.32
N ILE A 321 -21.49 2.38 14.08
CA ILE A 321 -20.42 2.05 13.13
C ILE A 321 -20.82 2.43 11.70
N LEU A 322 -22.03 2.04 11.27
CA LEU A 322 -22.55 2.32 9.93
C LEU A 322 -22.63 3.83 9.64
N VAL A 323 -23.13 4.61 10.59
CA VAL A 323 -23.18 6.09 10.48
C VAL A 323 -21.77 6.68 10.39
N THR A 324 -20.80 6.16 11.15
CA THR A 324 -19.40 6.64 11.07
C THR A 324 -18.78 6.34 9.71
N HIS A 325 -19.02 5.16 9.14
CA HIS A 325 -18.58 4.84 7.78
C HIS A 325 -19.25 5.76 6.73
N MET A 326 -20.55 6.02 6.83
CA MET A 326 -21.27 6.95 5.93
C MET A 326 -20.74 8.39 6.03
N ILE A 327 -20.50 8.92 7.23
CA ILE A 327 -19.90 10.24 7.43
C ILE A 327 -18.48 10.28 6.82
N THR A 328 -17.67 9.25 7.06
CA THR A 328 -16.31 9.20 6.53
C THR A 328 -16.31 9.14 5.00
N LEU A 329 -17.19 8.35 4.39
CA LEU A 329 -17.39 8.29 2.94
C LEU A 329 -17.71 9.67 2.36
N GLY A 330 -18.61 10.43 2.99
CA GLY A 330 -18.94 11.80 2.60
C GLY A 330 -17.76 12.76 2.71
N VAL A 331 -16.98 12.69 3.79
CA VAL A 331 -15.76 13.51 3.96
C VAL A 331 -14.70 13.14 2.90
N CYS A 332 -14.49 11.85 2.63
CA CYS A 332 -13.60 11.38 1.56
C CYS A 332 -14.04 11.88 0.19
N PHE A 333 -15.34 11.85 -0.13
CA PHE A 333 -15.87 12.34 -1.40
C PHE A 333 -15.57 13.84 -1.61
N VAL A 334 -15.75 14.66 -0.57
CA VAL A 334 -15.44 16.10 -0.62
C VAL A 334 -13.94 16.34 -0.80
N LEU A 335 -13.09 15.65 -0.02
CA LEU A 335 -11.64 15.82 -0.11
C LEU A 335 -11.11 15.39 -1.49
N MET A 336 -11.56 14.25 -2.03
CA MET A 336 -11.14 13.73 -3.34
C MET A 336 -11.81 14.45 -4.53
N PHE A 337 -12.21 15.71 -4.37
CA PHE A 337 -12.78 16.59 -5.40
C PHE A 337 -13.96 15.96 -6.17
N GLY A 338 -14.86 15.28 -5.44
CA GLY A 338 -16.03 14.62 -6.00
C GLY A 338 -15.67 13.47 -6.95
N ASN A 339 -14.82 12.54 -6.50
CA ASN A 339 -14.52 11.31 -7.24
C ASN A 339 -15.79 10.43 -7.35
N SER A 340 -16.29 10.26 -8.58
CA SER A 340 -17.50 9.48 -8.90
C SER A 340 -17.36 8.00 -8.55
N MET A 341 -16.17 7.41 -8.78
CA MET A 341 -15.88 6.00 -8.54
C MET A 341 -16.17 5.58 -7.09
N LEU A 342 -15.89 6.47 -6.13
CA LEU A 342 -16.16 6.22 -4.70
C LEU A 342 -17.66 6.05 -4.42
N LEU A 343 -18.49 6.90 -5.03
CA LEU A 343 -19.94 6.93 -4.78
C LEU A 343 -20.69 5.81 -5.52
N THR A 344 -20.21 5.41 -6.70
CA THR A 344 -20.74 4.27 -7.47
C THR A 344 -20.20 2.92 -7.01
N SER A 345 -19.37 2.88 -5.97
CA SER A 345 -18.74 1.66 -5.47
C SER A 345 -19.74 0.69 -4.85
N PHE A 346 -19.38 -0.60 -4.86
CA PHE A 346 -20.07 -1.62 -4.06
C PHE A 346 -20.06 -1.30 -2.55
N TYR A 347 -19.05 -0.55 -2.07
CA TYR A 347 -18.95 -0.15 -0.67
C TYR A 347 -20.02 0.88 -0.29
N ALA A 348 -20.13 1.98 -1.05
CA ALA A 348 -21.16 2.99 -0.87
C ALA A 348 -22.57 2.40 -0.98
N SER A 349 -22.78 1.56 -2.01
CA SER A 349 -24.05 0.84 -2.22
C SER A 349 -24.39 -0.06 -1.04
N SER A 350 -23.42 -0.82 -0.52
CA SER A 350 -23.61 -1.73 0.62
C SER A 350 -24.01 -1.00 1.90
N LEU A 351 -23.36 0.13 2.22
CA LEU A 351 -23.70 0.92 3.41
C LEU A 351 -25.16 1.41 3.37
N VAL A 352 -25.61 1.90 2.21
CA VAL A 352 -27.00 2.35 2.01
C VAL A 352 -27.96 1.16 2.07
N SER A 353 -27.66 0.04 1.42
CA SER A 353 -28.47 -1.18 1.50
C SER A 353 -28.65 -1.66 2.94
N ILE A 354 -27.58 -1.73 3.75
CA ILE A 354 -27.68 -2.13 5.17
C ILE A 354 -28.56 -1.14 5.96
N TRP A 355 -28.44 0.17 5.71
CA TRP A 355 -29.24 1.20 6.37
C TRP A 355 -30.74 1.11 6.00
N VAL A 356 -31.05 0.78 4.75
CA VAL A 356 -32.43 0.58 4.28
C VAL A 356 -33.01 -0.73 4.80
N SER A 357 -32.27 -1.84 4.70
CA SER A 357 -32.67 -3.15 5.24
C SER A 357 -32.93 -3.08 6.75
N TRP A 358 -32.13 -2.31 7.49
CA TRP A 358 -32.36 -2.02 8.91
C TRP A 358 -33.74 -1.39 9.16
N ARG A 359 -34.09 -0.32 8.42
CA ARG A 359 -35.39 0.35 8.56
C ARG A 359 -36.56 -0.56 8.18
N LEU A 360 -36.40 -1.39 7.15
CA LEU A 360 -37.44 -2.30 6.69
C LEU A 360 -37.73 -3.42 7.70
N LEU A 361 -36.70 -3.89 8.40
CA LEU A 361 -36.81 -4.94 9.43
C LEU A 361 -37.62 -4.52 10.67
N TYR A 362 -37.71 -3.22 10.96
CA TYR A 362 -38.59 -2.70 12.03
C TYR A 362 -40.08 -2.95 11.75
N TYR A 363 -40.47 -3.08 10.47
CA TYR A 363 -41.87 -3.25 10.04
C TYR A 363 -42.26 -4.72 9.79
N LEU A 364 -41.34 -5.60 9.42
CA LEU A 364 -41.60 -7.04 9.29
C LEU A 364 -41.21 -7.80 10.57
N VAL A 365 -42.18 -7.92 11.49
CA VAL A 365 -42.08 -8.85 12.62
C VAL A 365 -42.82 -10.15 12.31
N PHE A 366 -42.20 -11.27 12.73
CA PHE A 366 -42.74 -12.64 12.81
C PHE A 366 -42.64 -13.54 11.54
N VAL A 367 -41.66 -14.47 11.54
CA VAL A 367 -41.78 -15.95 11.36
C VAL A 367 -40.41 -16.58 11.03
N LEU A 368 -40.02 -17.63 11.78
CA LEU A 368 -38.88 -18.57 11.56
C LEU A 368 -37.43 -17.99 11.48
N PHE A 369 -36.77 -18.02 12.64
CA PHE A 369 -35.43 -17.47 12.93
C PHE A 369 -34.31 -17.85 11.95
N PHE A 370 -34.18 -19.12 11.56
CA PHE A 370 -33.07 -19.58 10.68
C PHE A 370 -33.27 -19.22 9.21
N SER A 371 -34.51 -19.20 8.71
CA SER A 371 -34.78 -18.85 7.31
C SER A 371 -34.56 -17.35 7.06
N ILE A 372 -34.88 -16.52 8.07
CA ILE A 372 -34.67 -15.07 8.04
C ILE A 372 -33.18 -14.71 7.82
N GLN A 373 -32.24 -15.39 8.47
CA GLN A 373 -30.81 -15.02 8.39
C GLN A 373 -30.25 -15.12 6.96
N VAL A 374 -30.55 -16.23 6.27
CA VAL A 374 -30.13 -16.44 4.87
C VAL A 374 -30.84 -15.46 3.94
N MET A 375 -32.14 -15.24 4.15
CA MET A 375 -32.93 -14.28 3.37
C MET A 375 -32.46 -12.83 3.55
N GLN A 376 -32.04 -12.42 4.75
CA GLN A 376 -31.45 -11.10 5.02
C GLN A 376 -30.11 -10.92 4.30
N GLY A 377 -29.24 -11.94 4.33
CA GLY A 377 -27.98 -11.91 3.60
C GLY A 377 -28.18 -11.79 2.08
N LEU A 378 -29.07 -12.61 1.51
CA LEU A 378 -29.44 -12.55 0.10
C LEU A 378 -30.08 -11.20 -0.27
N ALA A 379 -31.01 -10.69 0.53
CA ALA A 379 -31.65 -9.40 0.29
C ALA A 379 -30.66 -8.23 0.30
N TRP A 380 -29.69 -8.24 1.22
CA TRP A 380 -28.61 -7.24 1.24
C TRP A 380 -27.72 -7.33 0.00
N VAL A 381 -27.31 -8.53 -0.42
CA VAL A 381 -26.50 -8.71 -1.65
C VAL A 381 -27.27 -8.23 -2.88
N CYS A 382 -28.51 -8.68 -3.07
CA CYS A 382 -29.35 -8.27 -4.20
C CYS A 382 -29.61 -6.76 -4.20
N SER A 383 -29.93 -6.16 -3.04
CA SER A 383 -30.11 -4.72 -2.90
C SER A 383 -28.84 -3.94 -3.23
N THR A 384 -27.67 -4.42 -2.78
CA THR A 384 -26.37 -3.78 -3.03
C THR A 384 -26.02 -3.80 -4.51
N VAL A 385 -26.25 -4.93 -5.19
CA VAL A 385 -26.01 -5.07 -6.63
C VAL A 385 -26.96 -4.18 -7.43
N LEU A 386 -28.26 -4.21 -7.12
CA LEU A 386 -29.26 -3.36 -7.79
C LEU A 386 -28.96 -1.87 -7.59
N LEU A 387 -28.68 -1.45 -6.36
CA LEU A 387 -28.37 -0.05 -6.03
C LEU A 387 -27.09 0.42 -6.74
N LYS A 388 -26.06 -0.44 -6.84
CA LYS A 388 -24.87 -0.13 -7.63
C LYS A 388 -25.24 0.14 -9.09
N PHE A 389 -25.97 -0.77 -9.75
CA PHE A 389 -26.33 -0.59 -11.16
C PHE A 389 -27.13 0.71 -11.39
N LEU A 390 -28.06 1.03 -10.48
CA LEU A 390 -28.81 2.29 -10.52
C LEU A 390 -27.88 3.50 -10.35
N LEU A 391 -26.99 3.51 -9.36
CA LEU A 391 -26.05 4.61 -9.13
C LEU A 391 -25.07 4.80 -10.29
N SER A 392 -24.49 3.72 -10.83
CA SER A 392 -23.61 3.76 -12.01
C SER A 392 -24.33 4.31 -13.24
N THR A 393 -25.61 3.96 -13.43
CA THR A 393 -26.41 4.48 -14.56
C THR A 393 -26.72 5.96 -14.39
N VAL A 394 -27.15 6.38 -13.20
CA VAL A 394 -27.51 7.79 -12.90
C VAL A 394 -26.29 8.71 -12.96
N LEU A 395 -25.12 8.24 -12.51
CA LEU A 395 -23.89 9.03 -12.48
C LEU A 395 -23.01 8.85 -13.73
N GLY A 396 -23.45 8.04 -14.71
CA GLY A 396 -22.74 7.80 -15.97
C GLY A 396 -21.37 7.10 -15.84
N ALA A 397 -21.11 6.42 -14.72
CA ALA A 397 -19.80 5.84 -14.43
C ALA A 397 -19.67 4.40 -14.96
N SER A 398 -18.82 4.20 -15.97
CA SER A 398 -18.51 2.91 -16.60
C SER A 398 -17.17 2.31 -16.13
N ASP A 399 -16.45 2.97 -15.22
CA ASP A 399 -15.10 2.60 -14.81
C ASP A 399 -15.02 1.20 -14.18
N ASP A 400 -15.99 0.87 -13.32
CA ASP A 400 -16.09 -0.42 -12.63
C ASP A 400 -16.41 -1.63 -13.54
N ALA A 401 -16.65 -1.43 -14.84
CA ALA A 401 -17.02 -2.49 -15.77
C ALA A 401 -15.95 -3.61 -15.85
N HIS A 402 -14.67 -3.23 -15.80
CA HIS A 402 -13.53 -4.16 -15.88
C HIS A 402 -13.52 -5.17 -14.73
N ILE A 403 -13.80 -4.73 -13.50
CA ILE A 403 -13.83 -5.61 -12.32
C ILE A 403 -14.92 -6.67 -12.45
N SER A 404 -16.07 -6.32 -13.03
CA SER A 404 -17.12 -7.30 -13.31
C SER A 404 -16.72 -8.27 -14.44
N GLY A 405 -16.01 -7.79 -15.47
CA GLY A 405 -15.40 -8.61 -16.51
C GLY A 405 -14.40 -9.64 -15.95
N LEU A 406 -13.51 -9.20 -15.06
CA LEU A 406 -12.48 -10.03 -14.41
C LEU A 406 -13.06 -11.12 -13.51
N ILE A 407 -14.12 -10.83 -12.76
CA ILE A 407 -14.84 -11.85 -11.99
C ILE A 407 -15.56 -12.80 -12.95
N LYS A 408 -16.24 -12.26 -13.98
CA LYS A 408 -16.96 -13.06 -14.97
C LYS A 408 -16.03 -14.02 -15.74
N SER A 409 -14.83 -13.60 -16.14
CA SER A 409 -13.87 -14.48 -16.84
C SER A 409 -13.25 -15.55 -15.95
N LYS A 410 -13.27 -15.39 -14.62
CA LYS A 410 -12.78 -16.40 -13.68
C LYS A 410 -13.78 -17.53 -13.45
N PHE A 411 -15.08 -17.25 -13.59
CA PHE A 411 -16.16 -18.23 -13.38
C PHE A 411 -16.88 -18.66 -14.67
N THR A 412 -16.61 -18.00 -15.81
CA THR A 412 -17.23 -18.30 -17.11
C THR A 412 -16.19 -18.19 -18.23
N SER A 413 -16.53 -18.67 -19.43
CA SER A 413 -15.66 -18.60 -20.62
C SER A 413 -15.53 -17.19 -21.24
N TYR A 414 -15.97 -16.13 -20.56
CA TYR A 414 -15.89 -14.75 -21.04
C TYR A 414 -14.44 -14.28 -21.22
N LYS A 415 -14.14 -13.69 -22.37
CA LYS A 415 -12.82 -13.17 -22.75
C LYS A 415 -12.99 -11.88 -23.55
N ASP A 416 -12.25 -10.85 -23.19
CA ASP A 416 -12.04 -9.61 -23.94
C ASP A 416 -10.58 -9.16 -23.76
N PHE A 417 -10.13 -8.17 -24.54
CA PHE A 417 -8.75 -7.66 -24.45
C PHE A 417 -8.39 -7.20 -23.03
N HIS A 418 -9.29 -6.45 -22.39
CA HIS A 418 -9.01 -5.81 -21.11
C HIS A 418 -8.93 -6.82 -19.96
N THR A 419 -9.75 -7.88 -19.97
CA THR A 419 -9.68 -8.92 -18.94
C THR A 419 -8.49 -9.85 -19.16
N LEU A 420 -8.17 -10.20 -20.42
CA LEU A 420 -7.01 -11.04 -20.72
C LEU A 420 -5.68 -10.39 -20.36
N MET A 421 -5.56 -9.06 -20.52
CA MET A 421 -4.37 -8.33 -20.09
C MET A 421 -4.09 -8.49 -18.58
N TYR A 422 -5.12 -8.80 -17.77
CA TYR A 422 -4.97 -9.10 -16.34
C TYR A 422 -4.86 -10.61 -16.10
N THR A 423 -5.74 -11.45 -16.66
CA THR A 423 -5.75 -12.90 -16.37
C THR A 423 -4.57 -13.68 -16.95
N CYS A 424 -3.87 -13.12 -17.96
CA CYS A 424 -2.60 -13.64 -18.46
C CYS A 424 -1.37 -13.25 -17.62
N ALA A 425 -1.54 -12.35 -16.64
CA ALA A 425 -0.52 -11.97 -15.66
C ALA A 425 -0.65 -12.81 -14.38
N ALA A 426 0.48 -13.31 -13.85
CA ALA A 426 0.49 -14.27 -12.74
C ALA A 426 -0.07 -13.67 -11.44
N GLU A 427 0.04 -12.35 -11.27
CA GLU A 427 -0.40 -11.60 -10.10
C GLU A 427 -1.93 -11.64 -9.90
N PHE A 428 -2.69 -11.77 -11.00
CA PHE A 428 -4.15 -11.83 -10.98
C PHE A 428 -4.71 -13.24 -11.18
N ASP A 429 -3.86 -14.26 -11.25
CA ASP A 429 -4.29 -15.65 -11.33
C ASP A 429 -4.80 -16.19 -9.98
N PHE A 430 -5.35 -17.40 -9.98
CA PHE A 430 -5.71 -18.15 -8.78
C PHE A 430 -4.48 -18.47 -7.91
N MET A 431 -4.71 -18.77 -6.63
CA MET A 431 -3.60 -19.05 -5.69
C MET A 431 -2.75 -20.25 -6.11
N GLU A 432 -1.46 -20.00 -6.39
CA GLU A 432 -0.45 -21.04 -6.62
C GLU A 432 -0.34 -21.98 -5.41
N LEU A 433 -0.31 -23.30 -5.67
CA LEU A 433 -0.20 -24.35 -4.66
C LEU A 433 1.05 -24.25 -3.77
N GLU A 434 2.09 -23.55 -4.20
CA GLU A 434 3.27 -23.31 -3.37
C GLU A 434 2.96 -22.42 -2.15
N THR A 435 2.02 -21.47 -2.29
CA THR A 435 1.64 -20.53 -1.21
C THR A 435 1.07 -21.26 0.02
N PRO A 436 0.02 -22.13 -0.08
CA PRO A 436 -0.46 -22.88 1.07
C PRO A 436 0.57 -23.91 1.60
N VAL A 437 1.44 -24.46 0.75
CA VAL A 437 2.54 -25.33 1.22
C VAL A 437 3.55 -24.56 2.08
N ARG A 438 3.89 -23.31 1.73
CA ARG A 438 4.70 -22.43 2.58
C ARG A 438 3.99 -22.10 3.91
N TYR A 439 2.66 -21.87 3.91
CA TYR A 439 1.89 -21.67 5.15
C TYR A 439 1.77 -22.92 6.03
N LEU A 440 1.82 -24.11 5.43
CA LEU A 440 1.88 -25.38 6.16
C LEU A 440 3.25 -25.59 6.81
N LYS A 441 4.35 -25.41 6.06
CA LYS A 441 5.73 -25.52 6.56
C LYS A 441 6.04 -24.53 7.70
N THR A 442 5.45 -23.33 7.66
CA THR A 442 5.61 -22.30 8.69
C THR A 442 4.65 -22.47 9.89
N LEU A 443 3.85 -23.55 9.93
CA LEU A 443 2.77 -23.83 10.90
C LEU A 443 1.64 -22.79 10.97
N LEU A 444 1.66 -21.75 10.13
CA LEU A 444 0.69 -20.67 10.15
C LEU A 444 -0.72 -21.16 9.78
N LEU A 445 -0.83 -22.02 8.77
CA LEU A 445 -2.12 -22.57 8.33
C LEU A 445 -2.73 -23.54 9.39
N PRO A 446 -2.00 -24.56 9.91
CA PRO A 446 -2.51 -25.41 10.99
C PRO A 446 -3.02 -24.66 12.22
N ILE A 447 -2.29 -23.64 12.69
CA ILE A 447 -2.70 -22.84 13.85
C ILE A 447 -4.00 -22.06 13.55
N ASN A 448 -4.11 -21.46 12.36
CA ASN A 448 -5.33 -20.74 11.97
C ASN A 448 -6.55 -21.66 11.84
N VAL A 449 -6.38 -22.84 11.21
CA VAL A 449 -7.45 -23.86 11.12
C VAL A 449 -7.89 -24.31 12.50
N LEU A 450 -6.94 -24.57 13.42
CA LEU A 450 -7.25 -24.94 14.80
C LEU A 450 -8.03 -23.83 15.52
N VAL A 451 -7.57 -22.58 15.45
CA VAL A 451 -8.26 -21.43 16.09
C VAL A 451 -9.68 -21.26 15.55
N VAL A 452 -9.88 -21.31 14.22
CA VAL A 452 -11.21 -21.20 13.61
C VAL A 452 -12.11 -22.37 13.98
N ALA A 453 -11.59 -23.61 13.99
CA ALA A 453 -12.35 -24.78 14.40
C ALA A 453 -12.80 -24.71 15.88
N LEU A 454 -11.95 -24.18 16.76
CA LEU A 454 -12.28 -23.96 18.17
C LEU A 454 -13.35 -22.87 18.34
N ILE A 455 -13.26 -21.76 17.59
CA ILE A 455 -14.28 -20.71 17.60
C ILE A 455 -15.61 -21.27 17.08
N ALA A 456 -15.61 -22.00 15.97
CA ALA A 456 -16.81 -22.65 15.43
C ALA A 456 -17.44 -23.65 16.42
N GLY A 457 -16.62 -24.43 17.14
CA GLY A 457 -17.08 -25.35 18.19
C GLY A 457 -17.68 -24.65 19.42
N ARG A 458 -17.24 -23.43 19.74
CA ARG A 458 -17.85 -22.57 20.79
C ARG A 458 -19.18 -21.97 20.33
N VAL A 459 -19.26 -21.60 19.06
CA VAL A 459 -20.40 -20.91 18.38
C VAL A 459 -21.58 -21.83 18.04
N SER A 460 -21.46 -23.15 18.28
CA SER A 460 -22.45 -24.16 17.89
C SER A 460 -23.87 -23.87 18.45
N PRO A 461 -24.94 -23.94 17.62
CA PRO A 461 -26.26 -23.37 17.93
C PRO A 461 -27.07 -24.06 19.05
N LEU A 462 -26.54 -25.13 19.66
CA LEU A 462 -27.14 -25.73 20.86
C LEU A 462 -26.83 -24.97 22.16
N LYS A 463 -25.86 -24.05 22.17
CA LYS A 463 -25.45 -23.30 23.38
C LYS A 463 -26.01 -21.87 23.48
N THR A 464 -26.72 -21.40 22.46
CA THR A 464 -27.10 -19.99 22.26
C THR A 464 -28.10 -19.42 23.28
N LEU A 465 -28.54 -20.20 24.27
CA LEU A 465 -29.38 -19.73 25.37
C LEU A 465 -28.57 -19.25 26.60
N ALA A 466 -27.25 -19.52 26.63
CA ALA A 466 -26.35 -19.04 27.68
C ALA A 466 -25.65 -17.74 27.24
N LYS A 467 -25.89 -16.69 28.04
CA LYS A 467 -25.31 -15.34 27.99
C LYS A 467 -23.93 -15.25 27.28
N THR A 468 -23.94 -14.74 26.04
CA THR A 468 -22.75 -14.45 25.23
C THR A 468 -21.80 -13.49 25.96
N GLU A 469 -20.49 -13.77 25.97
CA GLU A 469 -19.49 -12.83 26.49
C GLU A 469 -19.03 -11.86 25.40
N ASP A 470 -18.69 -10.61 25.77
CA ASP A 470 -18.18 -9.56 24.85
C ASP A 470 -16.90 -10.02 24.09
N ALA A 471 -16.22 -11.08 24.54
CA ALA A 471 -15.07 -11.69 23.88
C ALA A 471 -15.45 -12.52 22.63
N ASP A 472 -16.61 -13.18 22.64
CA ASP A 472 -17.04 -14.04 21.53
C ASP A 472 -17.45 -13.19 20.31
N GLU A 473 -18.05 -12.00 20.53
CA GLU A 473 -18.41 -11.04 19.45
C GLU A 473 -17.20 -10.74 18.53
N ALA A 474 -16.05 -10.47 19.14
CA ALA A 474 -14.82 -10.14 18.42
C ALA A 474 -14.24 -11.36 17.68
N LEU A 475 -14.23 -12.54 18.31
CA LEU A 475 -13.69 -13.77 17.73
C LEU A 475 -14.49 -14.24 16.51
N VAL A 476 -15.81 -14.08 16.53
CA VAL A 476 -16.69 -14.36 15.38
C VAL A 476 -16.39 -13.42 14.22
N TYR A 477 -16.35 -12.10 14.46
CA TYR A 477 -16.00 -11.11 13.43
C TYR A 477 -14.64 -11.42 12.78
N HIS A 478 -13.62 -11.74 13.58
CA HIS A 478 -12.28 -12.06 13.07
C HIS A 478 -12.22 -13.32 12.21
N SER A 479 -13.03 -14.32 12.55
CA SER A 479 -13.14 -15.57 11.79
C SER A 479 -13.86 -15.37 10.46
N LEU A 480 -14.93 -14.57 10.43
CA LEU A 480 -15.63 -14.17 9.21
C LEU A 480 -14.72 -13.33 8.29
N GLN A 481 -13.99 -12.37 8.86
CA GLN A 481 -13.04 -11.54 8.12
C GLN A 481 -11.86 -12.36 7.55
N LEU A 482 -11.37 -13.36 8.30
CA LEU A 482 -10.35 -14.29 7.82
C LEU A 482 -10.86 -15.10 6.62
N MET A 483 -12.10 -15.60 6.71
CA MET A 483 -12.74 -16.35 5.61
C MET A 483 -12.91 -15.48 4.37
N ALA A 484 -13.36 -14.23 4.52
CA ALA A 484 -13.49 -13.29 3.41
C ALA A 484 -12.14 -13.02 2.73
N PHE A 485 -11.08 -12.74 3.50
CA PHE A 485 -9.73 -12.57 2.94
C PHE A 485 -9.16 -13.85 2.32
N ALA A 486 -9.50 -15.04 2.84
CA ALA A 486 -9.09 -16.30 2.25
C ALA A 486 -9.73 -16.54 0.88
N VAL A 487 -11.04 -16.31 0.75
CA VAL A 487 -11.75 -16.38 -0.54
C VAL A 487 -11.16 -15.38 -1.54
N LEU A 488 -10.95 -14.12 -1.14
CA LEU A 488 -10.33 -13.11 -2.01
C LEU A 488 -8.93 -13.51 -2.47
N ALA A 489 -8.09 -14.03 -1.57
CA ALA A 489 -6.72 -14.47 -1.90
C ALA A 489 -6.66 -15.73 -2.77
N ILE A 490 -7.66 -16.63 -2.67
CA ILE A 490 -7.78 -17.80 -3.56
C ILE A 490 -8.13 -17.34 -4.99
N LEU A 491 -9.01 -16.34 -5.12
CA LEU A 491 -9.43 -15.81 -6.42
C LEU A 491 -8.36 -14.96 -7.11
N ILE A 492 -7.56 -14.20 -6.35
CA ILE A 492 -6.54 -13.27 -6.89
C ILE A 492 -5.26 -13.35 -6.04
N MET A 493 -4.18 -13.84 -6.63
CA MET A 493 -2.88 -14.03 -5.98
C MET A 493 -2.34 -12.80 -5.25
N ARG A 494 -2.43 -11.59 -5.84
CA ARG A 494 -1.98 -10.33 -5.21
C ARG A 494 -2.71 -10.02 -3.88
N LEU A 495 -3.92 -10.54 -3.66
CA LEU A 495 -4.71 -10.28 -2.44
C LEU A 495 -4.26 -11.09 -1.21
N LYS A 496 -3.34 -12.05 -1.35
CA LYS A 496 -2.72 -12.75 -0.19
C LYS A 496 -1.94 -11.82 0.76
N LEU A 497 -1.65 -10.59 0.29
CA LEU A 497 -1.16 -9.47 1.10
C LEU A 497 -2.08 -9.14 2.29
N PHE A 498 -3.40 -9.28 2.17
CA PHE A 498 -4.35 -9.02 3.26
C PHE A 498 -4.57 -10.24 4.16
N LEU A 499 -4.55 -11.43 3.55
CA LEU A 499 -4.69 -12.70 4.27
C LEU A 499 -3.55 -12.93 5.27
N THR A 500 -2.30 -12.71 4.87
CA THR A 500 -1.12 -13.09 5.68
C THR A 500 -1.01 -12.32 7.01
N PRO A 501 -1.15 -10.98 7.07
CA PRO A 501 -1.16 -10.24 8.32
C PRO A 501 -2.33 -10.64 9.24
N HIS A 502 -3.51 -10.91 8.67
CA HIS A 502 -4.69 -11.33 9.43
C HIS A 502 -4.53 -12.74 10.01
N MET A 503 -3.93 -13.67 9.25
CA MET A 503 -3.51 -14.99 9.76
C MET A 503 -2.48 -14.89 10.89
N CYS A 504 -1.56 -13.92 10.86
CA CYS A 504 -0.60 -13.71 11.95
C CYS A 504 -1.29 -13.20 13.23
N ILE A 505 -2.27 -12.30 13.08
CA ILE A 505 -3.09 -11.80 14.20
C ILE A 505 -3.90 -12.95 14.80
N MET A 506 -4.57 -13.76 13.96
CA MET A 506 -5.33 -14.93 14.39
C MET A 506 -4.44 -16.01 15.01
N ALA A 507 -3.22 -16.22 14.52
CA ALA A 507 -2.26 -17.13 15.15
C ALA A 507 -1.85 -16.69 16.57
N SER A 508 -1.85 -15.39 16.88
CA SER A 508 -1.56 -14.89 18.24
C SER A 508 -2.58 -15.38 19.28
N LEU A 509 -3.81 -15.73 18.87
CA LEU A 509 -4.85 -16.28 19.74
C LEU A 509 -4.48 -17.64 20.37
N ILE A 510 -3.42 -18.32 19.91
CA ILE A 510 -2.89 -19.53 20.59
C ILE A 510 -2.49 -19.26 22.05
N CYS A 511 -2.13 -18.01 22.38
CA CYS A 511 -1.83 -17.59 23.75
C CYS A 511 -3.09 -17.19 24.56
N SER A 512 -4.24 -16.99 23.90
CA SER A 512 -5.46 -16.54 24.57
C SER A 512 -5.99 -17.62 25.53
N ARG A 513 -6.11 -17.23 26.81
CA ARG A 513 -6.76 -18.04 27.85
C ARG A 513 -8.23 -18.33 27.57
N GLN A 514 -8.92 -17.44 26.85
CA GLN A 514 -10.34 -17.58 26.54
C GLN A 514 -10.60 -18.81 25.66
N LEU A 515 -9.68 -19.10 24.72
CA LEU A 515 -9.78 -20.27 23.84
C LEU A 515 -9.14 -21.52 24.45
N PHE A 516 -7.95 -21.40 25.04
CA PHE A 516 -7.12 -22.54 25.47
C PHE A 516 -7.12 -22.81 26.99
N GLY A 517 -8.01 -22.17 27.76
CA GLY A 517 -8.09 -22.32 29.22
C GLY A 517 -8.32 -23.75 29.75
N TRP A 518 -8.73 -24.68 28.89
CA TRP A 518 -8.89 -26.11 29.19
C TRP A 518 -7.57 -26.91 29.30
N ILE A 519 -6.42 -26.34 28.90
CA ILE A 519 -5.09 -27.02 28.88
C ILE A 519 -4.41 -27.02 30.27
N GLY A 520 -5.13 -26.54 31.29
CA GLY A 520 -4.73 -26.60 32.69
C GLY A 520 -4.00 -25.35 33.15
N GLU A 521 -2.97 -25.54 33.97
CA GLU A 521 -2.30 -24.45 34.68
C GLU A 521 -1.62 -23.44 33.77
N LYS A 522 -1.47 -22.22 34.31
CA LYS A 522 -0.90 -21.06 33.60
C LYS A 522 0.45 -21.36 32.95
N PHE A 523 1.28 -22.14 33.65
CA PHE A 523 2.62 -22.52 33.22
C PHE A 523 2.60 -23.47 32.01
N LYS A 524 1.80 -24.55 32.08
CA LYS A 524 1.71 -25.58 31.02
C LYS A 524 1.31 -24.99 29.67
N GLN A 525 0.31 -24.09 29.65
CA GLN A 525 -0.07 -23.41 28.41
C GLN A 525 1.09 -22.55 27.86
N HIS A 526 1.78 -21.77 28.70
CA HIS A 526 2.92 -20.96 28.25
C HIS A 526 4.07 -21.84 27.70
N THR A 527 4.34 -23.00 28.31
CA THR A 527 5.36 -23.95 27.81
C THR A 527 5.01 -24.51 26.44
N VAL A 528 3.75 -24.95 26.23
CA VAL A 528 3.28 -25.45 24.92
C VAL A 528 3.36 -24.35 23.87
N VAL A 529 2.92 -23.14 24.21
CA VAL A 529 2.93 -21.97 23.33
C VAL A 529 4.37 -21.56 22.96
N PHE A 530 5.31 -21.62 23.90
CA PHE A 530 6.74 -21.39 23.65
C PHE A 530 7.37 -22.47 22.75
N ALA A 531 7.02 -23.74 22.94
CA ALA A 531 7.50 -24.84 22.10
C ALA A 531 7.02 -24.69 20.64
N VAL A 532 5.75 -24.34 20.43
CA VAL A 532 5.20 -24.06 19.09
C VAL A 532 5.94 -22.89 18.43
N LEU A 533 6.23 -21.81 19.17
CA LEU A 533 7.03 -20.70 18.66
C LEU A 533 8.46 -21.10 18.28
N ALA A 534 9.14 -21.92 19.08
CA ALA A 534 10.50 -22.35 18.79
C ALA A 534 10.56 -23.12 17.45
N ILE A 535 9.58 -24.00 17.21
CA ILE A 535 9.45 -24.73 15.94
C ILE A 535 9.17 -23.77 14.78
N MET A 536 8.27 -22.79 14.96
CA MET A 536 8.03 -21.75 13.96
C MET A 536 9.32 -20.99 13.63
N ALA A 537 10.03 -20.50 14.65
CA ALA A 537 11.20 -19.64 14.52
C ALA A 537 12.34 -20.26 13.69
N ILE A 538 12.52 -21.58 13.75
CA ILE A 538 13.52 -22.30 12.94
C ILE A 538 13.29 -22.07 11.44
N GLN A 539 12.05 -22.24 10.96
CA GLN A 539 11.71 -22.03 9.55
C GLN A 539 11.70 -20.55 9.15
N GLY A 540 11.43 -19.62 10.09
CA GLY A 540 11.57 -18.19 9.83
C GLY A 540 13.02 -17.76 9.67
N MET A 541 13.92 -18.27 10.53
CA MET A 541 15.34 -17.92 10.48
C MET A 541 16.00 -18.40 9.19
N THR A 542 15.68 -19.61 8.71
CA THR A 542 16.21 -20.11 7.42
C THR A 542 15.70 -19.29 6.23
N ASN A 543 14.43 -18.87 6.24
CA ASN A 543 13.88 -17.97 5.21
C ASN A 543 14.58 -16.60 5.23
N LEU A 544 14.83 -16.02 6.40
CA LEU A 544 15.50 -14.72 6.56
C LEU A 544 16.97 -14.77 6.13
N GLN A 545 17.69 -15.84 6.48
CA GLN A 545 19.06 -16.08 6.02
C GLN A 545 19.12 -16.21 4.50
N ALA A 546 18.19 -16.96 3.89
CA ALA A 546 18.11 -17.08 2.44
C ALA A 546 17.82 -15.74 1.75
N GLN A 547 17.02 -14.86 2.37
CA GLN A 547 16.75 -13.51 1.85
C GLN A 547 17.94 -12.56 1.99
N TRP A 548 18.62 -12.54 3.13
CA TRP A 548 19.80 -11.69 3.33
C TRP A 548 21.02 -12.14 2.51
N ALA A 549 21.06 -13.41 2.10
CA ALA A 549 22.06 -13.95 1.18
C ALA A 549 21.84 -13.55 -0.29
N ILE A 550 20.70 -12.95 -0.65
CA ILE A 550 20.51 -12.37 -1.98
C ILE A 550 21.37 -11.10 -2.06
N ILE A 551 22.38 -11.12 -2.91
CA ILE A 551 23.21 -9.96 -3.24
C ILE A 551 23.04 -9.71 -4.75
N GLY A 552 22.52 -8.55 -5.11
CA GLY A 552 22.24 -8.14 -6.47
C GLY A 552 22.64 -6.68 -6.72
N GLU A 553 22.92 -6.37 -7.97
CA GLU A 553 23.20 -5.02 -8.45
C GLU A 553 22.16 -4.67 -9.52
N PHE A 554 21.50 -3.52 -9.39
CA PHE A 554 20.56 -3.06 -10.40
C PHE A 554 21.33 -2.48 -11.60
N SER A 555 21.13 -3.05 -12.78
CA SER A 555 21.66 -2.53 -14.05
C SER A 555 20.62 -2.68 -15.16
N ASN A 556 20.45 -1.62 -15.97
CA ASN A 556 19.59 -1.62 -17.15
C ASN A 556 20.09 -0.65 -18.23
N LEU A 557 21.32 -0.87 -18.71
CA LEU A 557 21.97 -0.02 -19.72
C LEU A 557 21.08 0.28 -20.94
N PRO A 558 20.31 -0.66 -21.53
CA PRO A 558 19.46 -0.34 -22.67
C PRO A 558 18.32 0.64 -22.36
N GLN A 559 17.88 0.73 -21.10
CA GLN A 559 16.91 1.73 -20.68
C GLN A 559 17.58 3.08 -20.37
N GLU A 560 18.81 3.07 -19.87
CA GLU A 560 19.64 4.26 -19.64
C GLU A 560 19.89 5.02 -20.96
N GLU A 561 20.46 4.32 -21.95
CA GLU A 561 20.72 4.84 -23.31
C GLU A 561 19.46 5.45 -23.96
N LEU A 562 18.31 4.80 -23.76
CA LEU A 562 17.03 5.27 -24.29
C LEU A 562 16.60 6.60 -23.64
N LEU A 563 16.73 6.72 -22.32
CA LEU A 563 16.32 7.92 -21.58
C LEU A 563 17.27 9.09 -21.86
N ASP A 564 18.57 8.84 -21.90
CA ASP A 564 19.58 9.83 -22.29
C ASP A 564 19.35 10.31 -23.72
N TRP A 565 19.15 9.39 -24.67
CA TRP A 565 18.83 9.75 -26.05
C TRP A 565 17.56 10.60 -26.14
N ILE A 566 16.48 10.26 -25.41
CA ILE A 566 15.26 11.07 -25.36
C ILE A 566 15.54 12.48 -24.83
N GLN A 567 16.34 12.59 -23.76
CA GLN A 567 16.65 13.87 -23.12
C GLN A 567 17.46 14.80 -24.04
N GLU A 568 18.45 14.26 -24.76
CA GLU A 568 19.32 15.02 -25.67
C GLU A 568 18.68 15.32 -27.03
N ASN A 569 17.99 14.35 -27.63
CA ASN A 569 17.60 14.40 -29.05
C ASN A 569 16.13 14.82 -29.28
N THR A 570 15.32 14.99 -28.23
CA THR A 570 13.89 15.34 -28.38
C THR A 570 13.51 16.63 -27.66
N ARG A 571 12.53 17.35 -28.21
CA ARG A 571 12.01 18.59 -27.64
C ARG A 571 11.23 18.30 -26.35
N PRO A 572 11.20 19.22 -25.36
CA PRO A 572 10.44 19.03 -24.11
C PRO A 572 8.94 18.70 -24.28
N ASN A 573 8.34 19.14 -25.38
CA ASN A 573 6.94 18.89 -25.71
C ASN A 573 6.72 17.68 -26.66
N ALA A 574 7.73 16.86 -26.91
CA ALA A 574 7.61 15.67 -27.76
C ALA A 574 6.78 14.59 -27.05
N VAL A 575 5.75 14.07 -27.73
CA VAL A 575 4.77 13.15 -27.16
C VAL A 575 5.14 11.69 -27.40
N PHE A 576 5.23 10.90 -26.33
CA PHE A 576 5.59 9.49 -26.37
C PHE A 576 4.40 8.54 -26.12
N ALA A 577 4.45 7.37 -26.77
CA ALA A 577 3.59 6.22 -26.48
C ALA A 577 4.39 4.91 -26.55
N GLY A 578 3.93 3.87 -25.86
CA GLY A 578 4.60 2.57 -25.82
C GLY A 578 4.03 1.66 -24.73
N ALA A 579 4.82 0.69 -24.25
CA ALA A 579 4.40 -0.12 -23.12
C ALA A 579 4.28 0.73 -21.86
N MET A 580 3.23 0.49 -21.07
CA MET A 580 2.95 1.26 -19.85
C MET A 580 4.15 1.39 -18.87
N PRO A 581 4.95 0.34 -18.59
CA PRO A 581 6.08 0.44 -17.66
C PRO A 581 7.10 1.48 -18.11
N THR A 582 7.42 1.48 -19.40
CA THR A 582 8.43 2.33 -20.03
C THR A 582 7.95 3.78 -20.08
N MET A 583 6.66 4.02 -20.34
CA MET A 583 6.08 5.38 -20.30
C MET A 583 6.21 6.04 -18.92
N ALA A 584 6.06 5.28 -17.83
CA ALA A 584 6.26 5.82 -16.48
C ALA A 584 7.72 6.28 -16.26
N SER A 585 8.71 5.50 -16.71
CA SER A 585 10.13 5.89 -16.64
C SER A 585 10.46 7.08 -17.55
N VAL A 586 9.92 7.12 -18.78
CA VAL A 586 10.09 8.26 -19.69
C VAL A 586 9.58 9.55 -19.05
N LYS A 587 8.36 9.54 -18.48
CA LYS A 587 7.82 10.71 -17.78
C LYS A 587 8.68 11.11 -16.58
N LEU A 588 9.09 10.15 -15.74
CA LEU A 588 9.87 10.41 -14.53
C LEU A 588 11.23 11.07 -14.82
N SER A 589 12.00 10.49 -15.73
CA SER A 589 13.40 10.90 -15.93
C SER A 589 13.57 11.98 -16.98
N THR A 590 12.72 12.03 -18.01
CA THR A 590 12.86 12.99 -19.12
C THR A 590 11.81 14.10 -19.10
N GLY A 591 10.78 14.03 -18.25
CA GLY A 591 9.70 15.01 -18.15
C GLY A 591 8.84 15.14 -19.42
N ARG A 592 8.97 14.24 -20.39
CA ARG A 592 8.25 14.31 -21.67
C ARG A 592 6.77 13.88 -21.52
N PRO A 593 5.83 14.50 -22.25
CA PRO A 593 4.44 14.07 -22.29
C PRO A 593 4.28 12.62 -22.77
N ILE A 594 3.40 11.87 -22.10
CA ILE A 594 3.03 10.49 -22.43
C ILE A 594 1.53 10.37 -22.70
N VAL A 595 1.17 9.38 -23.52
CA VAL A 595 -0.23 9.13 -23.96
C VAL A 595 -0.95 8.07 -23.11
N ASN A 596 -0.21 7.14 -22.53
CA ASN A 596 -0.70 6.00 -21.75
C ASN A 596 0.26 5.64 -20.60
N HIS A 597 -0.24 5.06 -19.52
CA HIS A 597 0.52 4.79 -18.29
C HIS A 597 0.00 3.57 -17.52
N PRO A 598 0.72 3.06 -16.49
CA PRO A 598 0.37 1.81 -15.78
C PRO A 598 -0.98 1.81 -15.06
N HIS A 599 -1.43 2.97 -14.57
CA HIS A 599 -2.68 3.08 -13.84
C HIS A 599 -3.89 3.00 -14.79
N TYR A 600 -4.49 1.81 -14.94
CA TYR A 600 -5.34 1.45 -16.10
C TYR A 600 -6.86 1.45 -15.83
N GLU A 601 -7.34 2.08 -14.77
CA GLU A 601 -8.72 1.89 -14.30
C GLU A 601 -9.78 2.61 -15.18
N ASP A 602 -9.48 3.83 -15.65
CA ASP A 602 -10.41 4.71 -16.39
C ASP A 602 -10.79 4.19 -17.78
N ALA A 603 -12.07 4.26 -18.13
CA ALA A 603 -12.57 3.78 -19.42
C ALA A 603 -11.91 4.46 -20.64
N GLY A 604 -11.73 5.79 -20.63
CA GLY A 604 -11.13 6.53 -21.74
C GLY A 604 -9.64 6.21 -21.94
N LEU A 605 -8.89 6.05 -20.86
CA LEU A 605 -7.50 5.60 -20.89
C LEU A 605 -7.39 4.14 -21.37
N ARG A 606 -8.35 3.27 -21.01
CA ARG A 606 -8.39 1.89 -21.49
C ARG A 606 -8.51 1.82 -23.02
N GLU A 607 -9.39 2.62 -23.61
CA GLU A 607 -9.53 2.76 -25.06
C GLU A 607 -8.27 3.32 -25.73
N ARG A 608 -7.72 4.43 -25.19
CA ARG A 608 -6.49 5.07 -25.72
C ARG A 608 -5.32 4.10 -25.72
N THR A 609 -5.16 3.33 -24.65
CA THR A 609 -4.10 2.32 -24.57
C THR A 609 -4.33 1.15 -25.53
N LYS A 610 -5.58 0.70 -25.71
CA LYS A 610 -5.91 -0.34 -26.72
C LYS A 610 -5.47 0.10 -28.13
N LEU A 611 -5.64 1.39 -28.46
CA LEU A 611 -5.11 1.98 -29.68
C LEU A 611 -3.57 2.01 -29.73
N VAL A 612 -2.88 2.34 -28.63
CA VAL A 612 -1.39 2.25 -28.55
C VAL A 612 -0.90 0.81 -28.75
N TYR A 613 -1.55 -0.15 -28.07
CA TYR A 613 -1.20 -1.57 -28.11
C TYR A 613 -1.61 -2.26 -29.41
N SER A 614 -2.35 -1.58 -30.31
CA SER A 614 -2.59 -2.07 -31.68
C SER A 614 -1.30 -2.27 -32.49
N MET A 615 -0.17 -1.68 -32.07
CA MET A 615 1.16 -1.99 -32.61
C MET A 615 1.56 -3.47 -32.47
N TYR A 616 1.08 -4.16 -31.42
CA TYR A 616 1.36 -5.58 -31.18
C TYR A 616 0.30 -6.52 -31.80
N SER A 617 -0.68 -5.97 -32.52
CA SER A 617 -1.71 -6.74 -33.24
C SER A 617 -1.22 -7.27 -34.59
N ARG A 618 -2.11 -7.92 -35.34
CA ARG A 618 -1.92 -8.33 -36.74
C ARG A 618 -2.52 -7.32 -37.76
N MET A 619 -2.88 -6.12 -37.32
CA MET A 619 -3.42 -5.05 -38.18
C MET A 619 -2.36 -4.52 -39.17
N SER A 620 -2.81 -3.81 -40.22
CA SER A 620 -1.90 -3.12 -41.13
C SER A 620 -1.17 -1.94 -40.46
N GLY A 621 0.07 -1.68 -40.90
CA GLY A 621 0.86 -0.56 -40.41
C GLY A 621 0.23 0.81 -40.69
N GLU A 622 -0.60 0.92 -41.72
CA GLU A 622 -1.34 2.15 -42.00
C GLU A 622 -2.44 2.42 -40.95
N THR A 623 -3.20 1.40 -40.56
CA THR A 623 -4.24 1.52 -39.53
C THR A 623 -3.61 1.92 -38.19
N VAL A 624 -2.52 1.27 -37.79
CA VAL A 624 -1.81 1.60 -36.54
C VAL A 624 -1.20 3.00 -36.60
N LYS A 625 -0.59 3.40 -37.72
CA LYS A 625 -0.12 4.78 -37.93
C LYS A 625 -1.28 5.78 -37.75
N ARG A 626 -2.46 5.51 -38.31
CA ARG A 626 -3.66 6.37 -38.18
C ARG A 626 -4.13 6.48 -36.73
N ASN A 627 -4.12 5.37 -35.99
CA ASN A 627 -4.44 5.33 -34.56
C ASN A 627 -3.47 6.21 -33.73
N LEU A 628 -2.17 6.08 -33.96
CA LEU A 628 -1.14 6.87 -33.26
C LEU A 628 -1.20 8.35 -33.61
N MET A 629 -1.45 8.70 -34.88
CA MET A 629 -1.70 10.09 -35.30
C MET A 629 -2.94 10.69 -34.62
N LYS A 630 -4.05 9.92 -34.48
CA LYS A 630 -5.27 10.36 -33.78
C LYS A 630 -5.01 10.69 -32.30
N LEU A 631 -4.06 9.99 -31.66
CA LEU A 631 -3.65 10.23 -30.28
C LEU A 631 -2.64 11.38 -30.10
N GLY A 632 -2.13 11.94 -31.20
CA GLY A 632 -1.12 13.01 -31.17
C GLY A 632 0.28 12.55 -30.79
N VAL A 633 0.62 11.28 -31.04
CA VAL A 633 1.95 10.69 -30.75
C VAL A 633 3.00 11.20 -31.73
N ASP A 634 4.15 11.67 -31.22
CA ASP A 634 5.33 11.99 -32.03
C ASP A 634 6.26 10.78 -32.19
N PHE A 635 6.48 10.05 -31.09
CA PHE A 635 7.40 8.92 -31.01
C PHE A 635 6.73 7.72 -30.33
N PHE A 636 6.86 6.55 -30.94
CA PHE A 636 6.44 5.29 -30.36
C PHE A 636 7.68 4.48 -29.94
N ILE A 637 7.70 3.96 -28.71
CA ILE A 637 8.75 3.07 -28.22
C ILE A 637 8.28 1.62 -28.37
N LEU A 638 8.90 0.90 -29.31
CA LEU A 638 8.66 -0.52 -29.54
C LEU A 638 9.62 -1.36 -28.69
N GLU A 639 9.06 -2.39 -28.05
CA GLU A 639 9.77 -3.38 -27.24
C GLU A 639 9.50 -4.78 -27.82
N ASP A 640 10.54 -5.45 -28.33
CA ASP A 640 10.38 -6.75 -29.00
C ASP A 640 9.95 -7.88 -28.04
N SER A 641 10.18 -7.68 -26.74
CA SER A 641 9.71 -8.57 -25.67
C SER A 641 8.19 -8.70 -25.66
N TRP A 642 7.42 -7.61 -25.82
CA TRP A 642 5.95 -7.68 -25.84
C TRP A 642 5.39 -8.31 -27.12
N CYS A 643 6.17 -8.30 -28.21
CA CYS A 643 5.80 -8.94 -29.47
C CYS A 643 5.91 -10.48 -29.40
N THR A 644 6.87 -11.00 -28.62
CA THR A 644 7.28 -12.41 -28.63
C THR A 644 6.98 -13.16 -27.34
N ARG A 645 6.88 -12.47 -26.19
CA ARG A 645 6.64 -13.08 -24.88
C ARG A 645 5.27 -13.75 -24.83
N ARG A 646 5.29 -15.03 -24.46
CA ARG A 646 4.10 -15.87 -24.27
C ARG A 646 4.21 -16.57 -22.92
N THR A 647 3.39 -16.15 -21.94
CA THR A 647 3.36 -16.77 -20.61
C THR A 647 2.63 -18.10 -20.62
N ARG A 648 1.53 -18.19 -21.39
CA ARG A 648 0.67 -19.36 -21.60
C ARG A 648 0.13 -19.36 -23.03
N PRO A 649 -0.38 -20.50 -23.56
CA PRO A 649 -1.12 -20.52 -24.81
C PRO A 649 -2.31 -19.55 -24.77
N GLY A 650 -2.45 -18.67 -25.78
CA GLY A 650 -3.48 -17.62 -25.79
C GLY A 650 -3.14 -16.35 -24.99
N CYS A 651 -1.91 -16.22 -24.48
CA CYS A 651 -1.48 -15.11 -23.62
C CYS A 651 -0.24 -14.34 -24.13
N SER A 652 0.09 -14.42 -25.43
CA SER A 652 0.94 -13.42 -26.07
C SER A 652 0.10 -12.21 -26.54
N MET A 653 0.70 -11.02 -26.66
CA MET A 653 -0.05 -9.83 -27.08
C MET A 653 -0.77 -9.97 -28.44
N PRO A 654 -0.18 -10.62 -29.47
CA PRO A 654 -0.92 -10.91 -30.70
C PRO A 654 -2.13 -11.82 -30.48
N GLU A 655 -2.01 -12.88 -29.67
CA GLU A 655 -3.13 -13.79 -29.34
C GLU A 655 -4.25 -13.10 -28.55
N ILE A 656 -3.92 -12.11 -27.70
CA ILE A 656 -4.92 -11.31 -26.98
C ILE A 656 -5.66 -10.38 -27.96
N TRP A 657 -4.97 -9.82 -28.96
CA TRP A 657 -5.60 -9.04 -30.02
C TRP A 657 -6.43 -9.88 -31.00
N ASP A 658 -6.05 -11.12 -31.25
CA ASP A 658 -6.77 -12.05 -32.15
C ASP A 658 -8.24 -12.30 -31.73
N ILE A 659 -8.60 -12.01 -30.48
CA ILE A 659 -9.99 -12.10 -29.96
C ILE A 659 -10.83 -10.87 -30.31
N GLU A 660 -10.21 -9.70 -30.41
CA GLU A 660 -10.87 -8.45 -30.82
C GLU A 660 -10.91 -8.28 -32.34
N ASP A 661 -9.89 -8.82 -33.03
CA ASP A 661 -9.73 -8.73 -34.48
C ASP A 661 -9.58 -10.14 -35.11
N PRO A 662 -10.67 -10.94 -35.13
CA PRO A 662 -10.65 -12.28 -35.69
C PRO A 662 -10.39 -12.32 -37.20
N GLN A 663 -10.46 -11.17 -37.89
CA GLN A 663 -10.25 -11.07 -39.35
C GLN A 663 -8.77 -11.10 -39.75
N ASN A 664 -7.86 -10.73 -38.82
CA ASN A 664 -6.43 -10.67 -39.08
C ASN A 664 -5.64 -11.87 -38.48
N VAL A 665 -6.35 -12.83 -37.88
CA VAL A 665 -5.78 -14.08 -37.34
C VAL A 665 -4.96 -14.82 -38.41
N GLY A 666 -3.80 -15.33 -38.01
CA GLY A 666 -2.88 -16.06 -38.90
C GLY A 666 -1.93 -15.18 -39.71
N LYS A 667 -2.17 -13.86 -39.83
CA LYS A 667 -1.18 -12.92 -40.41
C LYS A 667 0.00 -12.74 -39.45
N THR A 668 1.18 -12.40 -39.97
CA THR A 668 2.35 -12.09 -39.12
C THR A 668 2.10 -10.80 -38.31
N PRO A 669 2.41 -10.76 -37.00
CA PRO A 669 2.20 -9.58 -36.16
C PRO A 669 2.96 -8.35 -36.67
N LEU A 670 2.34 -7.17 -36.57
CA LEU A 670 2.90 -5.92 -37.07
C LEU A 670 4.22 -5.56 -36.38
N CYS A 671 4.32 -5.78 -35.07
CA CYS A 671 5.55 -5.59 -34.31
C CYS A 671 6.74 -6.40 -34.87
N THR A 672 6.51 -7.63 -35.34
CA THR A 672 7.55 -8.47 -35.97
C THR A 672 8.00 -7.90 -37.31
N HIS A 673 7.06 -7.35 -38.10
CA HIS A 673 7.40 -6.65 -39.34
C HIS A 673 8.22 -5.38 -39.06
N ILE A 674 7.75 -4.53 -38.15
CA ILE A 674 8.36 -3.22 -37.85
C ILE A 674 9.73 -3.36 -37.19
N SER A 675 9.95 -4.40 -36.37
CA SER A 675 11.29 -4.65 -35.82
C SER A 675 12.30 -4.96 -36.94
N ARG A 676 11.90 -5.67 -38.00
CA ARG A 676 12.76 -5.93 -39.17
C ARG A 676 12.88 -4.71 -40.10
N ASN A 677 11.76 -4.08 -40.44
CA ASN A 677 11.72 -2.88 -41.28
C ASN A 677 10.50 -2.01 -40.93
N SER A 678 10.75 -0.80 -40.44
CA SER A 678 9.73 0.16 -40.01
C SER A 678 9.10 0.97 -41.16
N ARG A 679 9.74 1.01 -42.34
CA ARG A 679 9.26 1.73 -43.52
C ARG A 679 8.20 0.94 -44.29
N PRO A 680 7.24 1.59 -44.97
CA PRO A 680 7.11 3.04 -45.16
C PRO A 680 6.31 3.77 -44.06
N HIS A 681 5.75 3.04 -43.09
CA HIS A 681 4.78 3.62 -42.14
C HIS A 681 5.43 4.47 -41.04
N PHE A 682 6.63 4.09 -40.59
CA PHE A 682 7.38 4.75 -39.53
C PHE A 682 8.85 4.96 -39.93
N THR A 683 9.54 5.83 -39.22
CA THR A 683 11.00 6.02 -39.36
C THR A 683 11.67 5.71 -38.04
N THR A 684 12.53 4.68 -37.99
CA THR A 684 13.38 4.42 -36.82
C THR A 684 14.35 5.58 -36.63
N VAL A 685 14.44 6.11 -35.40
CA VAL A 685 15.33 7.22 -35.03
C VAL A 685 16.32 6.86 -33.92
N PHE A 686 16.03 5.80 -33.17
CA PHE A 686 16.93 5.17 -32.19
C PHE A 686 16.64 3.67 -32.15
N SER A 687 17.66 2.85 -31.90
CA SER A 687 17.52 1.42 -31.68
C SER A 687 18.70 0.92 -30.85
N ASN A 688 18.42 0.12 -29.83
CA ASN A 688 19.38 -0.73 -29.13
C ASN A 688 18.81 -2.15 -28.99
N ASP A 689 19.41 -2.98 -28.13
CA ASP A 689 19.08 -4.41 -27.99
C ASP A 689 17.65 -4.70 -27.50
N ILE A 690 16.99 -3.74 -26.85
CA ILE A 690 15.65 -3.91 -26.27
C ILE A 690 14.61 -2.96 -26.88
N TYR A 691 15.02 -1.71 -27.15
CA TYR A 691 14.11 -0.63 -27.48
C TYR A 691 14.36 -0.08 -28.88
N LYS A 692 13.28 0.21 -29.61
CA LYS A 692 13.31 0.84 -30.92
C LYS A 692 12.36 2.04 -30.95
N VAL A 693 12.90 3.24 -31.09
CA VAL A 693 12.09 4.47 -31.16
C VAL A 693 11.71 4.75 -32.61
N LEU A 694 10.42 4.81 -32.84
CA LEU A 694 9.78 5.00 -34.13
C LEU A 694 9.15 6.39 -34.18
N LYS A 695 9.66 7.25 -35.05
CA LYS A 695 9.04 8.55 -35.33
C LYS A 695 7.77 8.33 -36.14
N VAL A 696 6.64 8.80 -35.62
CA VAL A 696 5.34 8.77 -36.29
C VAL A 696 5.32 9.93 -37.29
N PRO A 697 5.11 9.67 -38.60
CA PRO A 697 4.95 10.76 -39.56
C PRO A 697 3.67 11.53 -39.22
N LYS A 698 3.80 12.82 -38.92
CA LYS A 698 2.63 13.70 -38.82
C LYS A 698 1.93 13.73 -40.17
N ALA A 699 0.60 13.80 -40.18
CA ALA A 699 -0.09 14.27 -41.37
C ALA A 699 0.50 15.64 -41.73
N THR A 700 1.02 15.79 -42.95
CA THR A 700 1.13 17.12 -43.52
C THR A 700 -0.26 17.72 -43.45
N LYS A 701 -0.40 18.85 -42.76
CA LYS A 701 -1.45 19.78 -43.13
C LYS A 701 -1.08 20.20 -44.53
N ASP A 702 -1.69 19.57 -45.53
CA ASP A 702 -1.60 20.06 -46.89
C ASP A 702 -2.15 21.49 -46.85
N LEU A 703 -1.26 22.42 -47.13
CA LEU A 703 -1.59 23.82 -47.31
C LEU A 703 -2.49 23.91 -48.54
N ARG A 704 -3.79 24.03 -48.30
CA ARG A 704 -4.83 24.38 -49.26
C ARG A 704 -5.73 25.43 -48.63
#